data_AF-A0A532T1V5-F1
#
_entry.id   AF-A0A532T1V5-F1
#
_cell.length_a   1.000
_cell.length_b   1.000
_cell.length_c   1.000
_cell.angle_alpha   90.00
_cell.angle_beta   90.00
_cell.angle_gamma   90.00
#
_symmetry.space_group_name_H-M   'P 1'
#
loop_
_entity.id
_entity.type
_entity.pdbx_description
1 polymer ?
#
loop_
_entity_poly.entity_id
_entity_poly.type
_entity_poly.pdbx_seq_one_letter_code
_entity_poly.pdbx_strand_id
1 'polypeptide(L)'
;MSEQVCRFCHRYVKLAYYCEECGSSCCSECLHEKKVDFFTCQDCKSKNIQALKSEKKKVCGDCGKDNIIKSNQRLKSCPKCDSHQIVNIYEKKEELEKKFLDLIKNSRLFIQPLKEILDKLYQFQSKIKEVRDPPNKYYHFPQMESDLLALFKLFLYIQNTLFEKINVHFHQLNQNKEYFFDIYPQPNSNITIIEGIFENLSRSYGSIDEFTRNNLSTFTDSFEAFDKNLQFISKVSYYFNEYKKLLRLAEGEKPVYAIFAKLTNGLNTQEKCKKDKGILFITNFDLSFVHEYGVVKKKKELIFKAPVQDLTRIKEIGKIFKKLYIEFTYGKYEFTLPPKAISRVIEYILLARSFDETTIYDEKTAKKLQEIDLDLNELINFIEESINSFFSIKCQYNKSFENIYSHNKDLPPPFGMFPNQMPNIASRPPSQYMYPQNRAQPWHNIQSTTNYNHKIRNSPYNYPDTIQSPQYFGNLERGNYPKNNFFSQNIYNPNRFQNYNPQNVNPENLLINNLNQRILNPNRNINNDLYNENNYFLNNEVAYQDYNRNHLSDLFDPEYISQDNSYRYKRKLFKIDKEKHQKMLELNKERYSLKETLKKLDVKFDQGIISEVDYFKTFKNLQKEIYIIEKKIQSFQENLEEVEEIKRSSRNFDQKRFYS
;
A
#
# COMPACT_ATOMS: atom_id res chain seq x y z
N MET A 1 11.31 -45.43 9.03
CA MET A 1 12.25 -44.43 8.46
C MET A 1 12.93 -45.09 7.27
N SER A 2 12.86 -44.50 6.08
CA SER A 2 13.36 -45.14 4.86
C SER A 2 14.87 -44.97 4.73
N GLU A 3 15.59 -46.08 4.68
CA GLU A 3 16.99 -46.11 4.28
C GLU A 3 17.10 -45.66 2.82
N GLN A 4 18.12 -44.86 2.52
CA GLN A 4 18.38 -44.35 1.17
C GLN A 4 19.80 -44.68 0.77
N VAL A 5 20.05 -44.81 -0.53
CA VAL A 5 21.40 -45.06 -1.03
C VAL A 5 22.22 -43.78 -0.89
N CYS A 6 23.26 -43.81 -0.06
CA CYS A 6 24.24 -42.72 -0.01
C CYS A 6 25.05 -42.73 -1.31
N ARG A 7 25.04 -41.61 -2.04
CA ARG A 7 25.71 -41.50 -3.34
C ARG A 7 27.25 -41.60 -3.29
N PHE A 8 27.83 -41.50 -2.09
CA PHE A 8 29.29 -41.50 -1.89
C PHE A 8 29.84 -42.87 -1.47
N CYS A 9 29.13 -43.61 -0.62
CA CYS A 9 29.53 -44.97 -0.22
C CYS A 9 28.71 -46.08 -0.88
N HIS A 10 27.67 -45.73 -1.65
CA HIS A 10 26.73 -46.65 -2.31
C HIS A 10 26.04 -47.65 -1.38
N ARG A 11 26.03 -47.39 -0.06
CA ARG A 11 25.35 -48.20 0.94
C ARG A 11 23.93 -47.70 1.17
N TYR A 12 23.01 -48.61 1.49
CA TYR A 12 21.71 -48.27 2.07
C TYR A 12 21.93 -47.83 3.51
N VAL A 13 21.83 -46.51 3.74
CA VAL A 13 22.10 -45.90 5.05
C VAL A 13 21.15 -44.73 5.29
N LYS A 14 21.05 -44.31 6.55
CA LYS A 14 20.34 -43.08 6.91
C LYS A 14 21.18 -41.87 6.50
N LEU A 15 20.69 -41.10 5.53
CA LEU A 15 21.28 -39.80 5.18
C LEU A 15 21.05 -38.84 6.35
N ALA A 16 22.13 -38.22 6.84
CA ALA A 16 22.12 -37.38 8.03
C ALA A 16 22.42 -35.92 7.74
N TYR A 17 23.17 -35.65 6.66
CA TYR A 17 23.70 -34.32 6.36
C TYR A 17 23.34 -33.86 4.94
N TYR A 18 23.09 -32.57 4.81
CA TYR A 18 22.80 -31.85 3.57
C TYR A 18 23.84 -30.75 3.36
N CYS A 19 24.33 -30.60 2.14
CA CYS A 19 25.20 -29.50 1.75
C CYS A 19 24.38 -28.39 1.09
N GLU A 20 24.36 -27.21 1.70
CA GLU A 20 23.59 -26.07 1.17
C GLU A 20 24.18 -25.51 -0.12
N GLU A 21 25.49 -25.66 -0.35
CA GLU A 21 26.16 -25.10 -1.52
C GLU A 21 25.94 -25.93 -2.80
N CYS A 22 25.95 -27.26 -2.70
CA CYS A 22 25.87 -28.14 -3.88
C CYS A 22 24.67 -29.11 -3.90
N GLY A 23 23.79 -29.01 -2.89
CA GLY A 23 22.54 -29.78 -2.76
C GLY A 23 22.73 -31.27 -2.49
N SER A 24 23.95 -31.75 -2.21
CA SER A 24 24.19 -33.18 -2.01
C SER A 24 23.91 -33.62 -0.57
N SER A 25 23.23 -34.75 -0.42
CA SER A 25 23.02 -35.41 0.88
C SER A 25 24.02 -36.55 1.09
N CYS A 26 24.52 -36.73 2.32
CA CYS A 26 25.44 -37.80 2.69
C CYS A 26 25.14 -38.38 4.09
N CYS A 27 25.65 -39.59 4.35
CA CYS A 27 25.64 -40.17 5.70
C CYS A 27 26.80 -39.62 6.54
N SER A 28 26.73 -39.83 7.85
CA SER A 28 27.75 -39.35 8.81
C SER A 28 29.16 -39.87 8.50
N GLU A 29 29.27 -41.08 7.96
CA GLU A 29 30.56 -41.71 7.63
C GLU A 29 31.21 -41.14 6.37
N CYS A 30 30.45 -40.48 5.48
CA CYS A 30 30.96 -39.92 4.23
C CYS A 30 31.35 -38.45 4.34
N LEU A 31 31.21 -37.82 5.49
CA LEU A 31 31.67 -36.45 5.69
C LEU A 31 33.19 -36.40 5.68
N HIS A 32 33.76 -35.45 4.94
CA HIS A 32 35.17 -35.15 5.06
C HIS A 32 35.40 -34.37 6.36
N GLU A 33 36.43 -34.73 7.12
CA GLU A 33 36.89 -33.94 8.26
C GLU A 33 38.19 -33.23 7.88
N LYS A 34 38.17 -31.90 7.84
CA LYS A 34 39.38 -31.08 7.70
C LYS A 34 39.72 -30.45 9.05
N LYS A 35 40.96 -30.65 9.48
CA LYS A 35 41.50 -29.97 10.66
C LYS A 35 41.95 -28.57 10.23
N VAL A 36 41.22 -27.55 10.66
CA VAL A 36 41.59 -26.16 10.41
C VAL A 36 42.19 -25.58 11.67
N ASP A 37 43.44 -25.14 11.55
CA ASP A 37 44.12 -24.43 12.61
C ASP A 37 43.73 -22.95 12.54
N PHE A 38 43.25 -22.39 13.66
CA PHE A 38 42.95 -20.97 13.78
C PHE A 38 43.69 -20.38 14.99
N PHE A 39 43.91 -19.07 14.93
CA PHE A 39 44.57 -18.33 16.00
C PHE A 39 43.53 -17.58 16.81
N THR A 40 43.68 -17.59 18.13
CA THR A 40 42.77 -16.91 19.06
C THR A 40 43.59 -16.12 20.06
N CYS A 41 43.19 -14.89 20.35
CA CYS A 41 43.79 -14.11 21.44
C CYS A 41 43.29 -14.66 22.77
N GLN A 42 44.18 -14.98 23.71
CA GLN A 42 43.77 -15.46 25.02
C GLN A 42 43.10 -14.37 25.88
N ASP A 43 43.49 -13.12 25.69
CA ASP A 43 43.01 -12.01 26.52
C ASP A 43 41.58 -11.59 26.19
N CYS A 44 41.20 -11.56 24.91
CA CYS A 44 39.88 -11.10 24.47
C CYS A 44 39.07 -12.15 23.70
N LYS A 45 39.61 -13.37 23.51
CA LYS A 45 39.01 -14.47 22.75
C LYS A 45 38.71 -14.17 21.27
N SER A 46 39.21 -13.05 20.74
CA SER A 46 39.03 -12.71 19.33
C SER A 46 39.81 -13.65 18.41
N LYS A 47 39.22 -13.92 17.24
CA LYS A 47 39.83 -14.63 16.11
C LYS A 47 40.51 -13.69 15.10
N ASN A 48 40.42 -12.38 15.31
CA ASN A 48 40.97 -11.35 14.43
C ASN A 48 42.48 -11.18 14.68
N ILE A 49 43.30 -12.05 14.10
CA ILE A 49 44.75 -12.07 14.33
C ILE A 49 45.50 -11.55 13.11
N GLN A 50 46.30 -10.50 13.32
CA GLN A 50 47.12 -9.88 12.27
C GLN A 50 48.58 -10.31 12.42
N ALA A 51 49.24 -10.59 11.29
CA ALA A 51 50.68 -10.84 11.25
C ALA A 51 51.41 -9.54 10.92
N LEU A 52 52.30 -9.08 11.80
CA LEU A 52 53.19 -7.97 11.44
C LEU A 52 54.21 -8.50 10.42
N LYS A 53 54.38 -7.79 9.29
CA LYS A 53 55.22 -8.25 8.16
C LYS A 53 56.72 -8.30 8.49
N SER A 54 57.15 -7.67 9.58
CA SER A 54 58.57 -7.43 9.89
C SER A 54 59.15 -8.39 10.94
N GLU A 55 58.31 -9.01 11.75
CA GLU A 55 58.69 -10.01 12.75
C GLU A 55 57.60 -11.07 12.73
N LYS A 56 57.90 -12.37 12.80
CA LYS A 56 56.88 -13.45 12.81
C LYS A 56 55.91 -13.41 14.03
N LYS A 57 55.74 -12.25 14.69
CA LYS A 57 54.81 -11.98 15.77
C LYS A 57 53.40 -11.76 15.23
N LYS A 58 52.44 -12.39 15.91
CA LYS A 58 51.01 -12.28 15.66
C LYS A 58 50.41 -11.44 16.77
N VAL A 59 49.58 -10.48 16.41
CA VAL A 59 48.93 -9.57 17.35
C VAL A 59 47.43 -9.61 17.12
N CYS A 60 46.65 -9.50 18.19
CA CYS A 60 45.21 -9.41 18.11
C CYS A 60 44.81 -8.03 17.57
N GLY A 61 44.06 -7.99 16.47
CA GLY A 61 43.55 -6.75 15.87
C GLY A 61 42.61 -5.97 16.78
N ASP A 62 41.96 -6.65 17.73
CA ASP A 62 40.93 -6.02 18.57
C ASP A 62 41.47 -5.46 19.90
N CYS A 63 42.54 -6.03 20.46
CA CYS A 63 43.07 -5.61 21.76
C CYS A 63 44.58 -5.33 21.76
N GLY A 64 45.25 -5.46 20.62
CA GLY A 64 46.67 -5.14 20.44
C GLY A 64 47.65 -6.05 21.19
N LYS A 65 47.16 -7.11 21.85
CA LYS A 65 47.99 -8.06 22.61
C LYS A 65 48.51 -9.18 21.73
N ASP A 66 49.69 -9.69 22.06
CA ASP A 66 50.44 -10.70 21.32
C ASP A 66 50.28 -12.12 21.91
N ASN A 67 49.47 -12.29 22.95
CA ASN A 67 49.16 -13.58 23.55
C ASN A 67 48.17 -14.37 22.68
N ILE A 68 48.70 -14.96 21.61
CA ILE A 68 47.94 -15.68 20.57
C ILE A 68 48.20 -17.18 20.69
N ILE A 69 47.13 -17.95 20.91
CA ILE A 69 47.19 -19.41 20.85
C ILE A 69 46.73 -19.95 19.50
N LYS A 70 47.39 -21.01 19.07
CA LYS A 70 46.97 -21.84 17.94
C LYS A 70 46.01 -22.91 18.46
N SER A 71 44.75 -22.80 18.08
CA SER A 71 43.73 -23.80 18.35
C SER A 71 43.42 -24.56 17.05
N ASN A 72 42.93 -25.79 17.18
CA ASN A 72 42.45 -26.55 16.04
C ASN A 72 40.95 -26.80 16.16
N GLN A 73 40.24 -26.74 15.05
CA GLN A 73 38.85 -27.14 14.94
C GLN A 73 38.74 -28.17 13.82
N ARG A 74 38.05 -29.28 14.10
CA ARG A 74 37.63 -30.19 13.05
C ARG A 74 36.38 -29.63 12.40
N LEU A 75 36.49 -29.26 11.13
CA LEU A 75 35.35 -28.85 10.33
C LEU A 75 34.92 -30.02 9.47
N LYS A 76 33.61 -30.30 9.50
CA LYS A 76 32.97 -31.20 8.56
C LYS A 76 32.89 -30.48 7.22
N SER A 77 33.14 -31.19 6.13
CA SER A 77 33.04 -30.67 4.76
C SER A 77 32.33 -31.65 3.84
N CYS A 78 31.71 -31.08 2.81
CA CYS A 78 31.00 -31.83 1.79
C CYS A 78 31.96 -32.73 0.99
N PRO A 79 31.67 -34.03 0.84
CA PRO A 79 32.51 -34.91 0.02
C PRO A 79 32.47 -34.59 -1.49
N LYS A 80 31.49 -33.81 -1.96
CA LYS A 80 31.34 -33.43 -3.37
C LYS A 80 32.06 -32.13 -3.74
N CYS A 81 31.94 -31.11 -2.90
CA CYS A 81 32.43 -29.75 -3.21
C CYS A 81 33.37 -29.17 -2.15
N ASP A 82 33.71 -29.93 -1.10
CA ASP A 82 34.54 -29.50 0.03
C ASP A 82 34.00 -28.29 0.83
N SER A 83 32.79 -27.84 0.56
CA SER A 83 32.10 -26.79 1.32
C SER A 83 31.92 -27.14 2.79
N HIS A 84 32.03 -26.14 3.66
CA HIS A 84 31.73 -26.26 5.09
C HIS A 84 30.27 -25.96 5.43
N GLN A 85 29.44 -25.60 4.44
CA GLN A 85 27.99 -25.37 4.62
C GLN A 85 27.23 -26.70 4.67
N ILE A 86 27.49 -27.47 5.72
CA ILE A 86 26.86 -28.76 5.98
C ILE A 86 25.91 -28.63 7.17
N VAL A 87 24.65 -28.97 6.95
CA VAL A 87 23.59 -28.89 7.97
C VAL A 87 22.99 -30.28 8.17
N ASN A 88 22.50 -30.56 9.38
CA ASN A 88 21.72 -31.77 9.59
C ASN A 88 20.44 -31.71 8.74
N ILE A 89 20.10 -32.80 8.05
CA ILE A 89 18.89 -32.85 7.21
C ILE A 89 17.63 -32.51 8.02
N TYR A 90 17.51 -32.97 9.26
CA TYR A 90 16.35 -32.71 10.08
C TYR A 90 16.24 -31.23 10.48
N GLU A 91 17.36 -30.61 10.87
CA GLU A 91 17.43 -29.17 11.13
C GLU A 91 17.04 -28.38 9.87
N LYS A 92 17.48 -28.84 8.69
CA LYS A 92 17.14 -28.18 7.43
C LYS A 92 15.65 -28.29 7.09
N LYS A 93 15.05 -29.47 7.32
CA LYS A 93 13.61 -29.68 7.13
C LYS A 93 12.79 -28.80 8.09
N GLU A 94 13.18 -28.73 9.36
CA GLU A 94 12.55 -27.85 10.35
C GLU A 94 12.66 -26.37 9.95
N GLU A 95 13.84 -25.93 9.47
CA GLU A 95 14.06 -24.58 8.97
C GLU A 95 13.13 -24.24 7.80
N LEU A 96 13.00 -25.13 6.81
CA LEU A 96 12.15 -24.93 5.63
C LEU A 96 10.66 -24.88 5.99
N GLU A 97 10.21 -25.77 6.87
CA GLU A 97 8.84 -25.76 7.38
C GLU A 97 8.56 -24.44 8.11
N LYS A 98 9.46 -24.00 8.99
CA LYS A 98 9.32 -22.73 9.71
C LYS A 98 9.28 -21.55 8.75
N LYS A 99 10.18 -21.49 7.77
CA LYS A 99 10.22 -20.45 6.74
C LYS A 99 8.91 -20.37 5.94
N PHE A 100 8.34 -21.52 5.59
CA PHE A 100 7.04 -21.58 4.90
C PHE A 100 5.90 -21.04 5.77
N LEU A 101 5.85 -21.43 7.05
CA LEU A 101 4.84 -20.92 8.00
C LEU A 101 5.00 -19.41 8.24
N ASP A 102 6.24 -18.92 8.33
CA ASP A 102 6.52 -17.50 8.48
C ASP A 102 6.14 -16.71 7.22
N LEU A 103 6.34 -17.27 6.01
CA LEU A 103 5.88 -16.66 4.75
C LEU A 103 4.36 -16.47 4.74
N ILE A 104 3.59 -17.48 5.18
CA ILE A 104 2.14 -17.38 5.32
C ILE A 104 1.76 -16.27 6.30
N LYS A 105 2.37 -16.24 7.49
CA LYS A 105 2.09 -15.21 8.52
C LYS A 105 2.42 -13.81 8.03
N ASN A 106 3.53 -13.65 7.31
CA ASN A 106 4.01 -12.37 6.82
C ASN A 106 3.09 -11.75 5.77
N SER A 107 2.16 -12.51 5.19
CA SER A 107 1.13 -11.95 4.31
C SER A 107 0.26 -10.88 4.99
N ARG A 108 0.17 -10.87 6.33
CA ARG A 108 -0.46 -9.78 7.10
C ARG A 108 0.19 -8.42 6.88
N LEU A 109 1.50 -8.41 6.59
CA LEU A 109 2.27 -7.17 6.45
C LEU A 109 1.83 -6.36 5.23
N PHE A 110 1.12 -6.95 4.27
CA PHE A 110 0.57 -6.23 3.11
C PHE A 110 -0.53 -5.22 3.50
N ILE A 111 -1.20 -5.41 4.64
CA ILE A 111 -2.31 -4.54 5.07
C ILE A 111 -1.82 -3.20 5.61
N GLN A 112 -0.75 -3.20 6.40
CA GLN A 112 -0.34 -2.03 7.18
C GLN A 112 -0.06 -0.80 6.29
N PRO A 113 0.70 -0.92 5.17
CA PRO A 113 0.92 0.22 4.28
C PRO A 113 -0.36 0.77 3.67
N LEU A 114 -1.32 -0.08 3.29
CA LEU A 114 -2.61 0.36 2.75
C LEU A 114 -3.42 1.12 3.80
N LYS A 115 -3.44 0.62 5.04
CA LYS A 115 -4.17 1.26 6.13
C LYS A 115 -3.65 2.67 6.40
N GLU A 116 -2.33 2.85 6.44
CA GLU A 116 -1.71 4.17 6.65
C GLU A 116 -2.07 5.17 5.55
N ILE A 117 -2.16 4.71 4.30
CA ILE A 117 -2.56 5.56 3.16
C ILE A 117 -4.05 5.91 3.24
N LEU A 118 -4.90 4.93 3.54
CA LEU A 118 -6.34 5.13 3.68
C LEU A 118 -6.66 6.11 4.81
N ASP A 119 -6.03 5.93 5.98
CA ASP A 119 -6.17 6.83 7.12
C ASP A 119 -5.78 8.27 6.76
N LYS A 120 -4.69 8.45 6.00
CA LYS A 120 -4.28 9.77 5.50
C LYS A 120 -5.27 10.36 4.51
N LEU A 121 -5.82 9.56 3.58
CA LEU A 121 -6.85 10.03 2.64
C LEU A 121 -8.08 10.56 3.39
N TYR A 122 -8.56 9.83 4.40
CA TYR A 122 -9.65 10.27 5.25
C TYR A 122 -9.31 11.51 6.08
N GLN A 123 -8.09 11.62 6.59
CA GLN A 123 -7.63 12.85 7.26
C GLN A 123 -7.69 14.06 6.32
N PHE A 124 -7.25 13.92 5.06
CA PHE A 124 -7.36 15.00 4.08
C PHE A 124 -8.81 15.31 3.73
N GLN A 125 -9.66 14.29 3.56
CA GLN A 125 -11.09 14.46 3.31
C GLN A 125 -11.75 15.29 4.42
N SER A 126 -11.46 14.96 5.68
CA SER A 126 -11.96 15.67 6.87
C SER A 126 -11.46 17.12 6.92
N LYS A 127 -10.15 17.35 6.75
CA LYS A 127 -9.57 18.69 6.75
C LYS A 127 -10.11 19.56 5.61
N ILE A 128 -10.29 19.00 4.42
CA ILE A 128 -10.87 19.72 3.28
C ILE A 128 -12.32 20.10 3.60
N LYS A 129 -13.11 19.17 4.14
CA LYS A 129 -14.48 19.45 4.56
C LYS A 129 -14.52 20.60 5.57
N GLU A 130 -13.67 20.56 6.60
CA GLU A 130 -13.59 21.60 7.63
C GLU A 130 -13.30 22.99 7.05
N VAL A 131 -12.40 23.11 6.08
CA VAL A 131 -12.07 24.43 5.48
C VAL A 131 -13.14 24.94 4.51
N ARG A 132 -14.03 24.07 4.00
CA ARG A 132 -15.16 24.46 3.14
C ARG A 132 -16.45 24.72 3.94
N ASP A 133 -16.49 24.33 5.21
CA ASP A 133 -17.65 24.48 6.08
C ASP A 133 -17.80 25.92 6.62
N PRO A 134 -19.04 26.35 6.97
CA PRO A 134 -19.28 27.65 7.59
C PRO A 134 -18.54 27.77 8.95
N PRO A 135 -18.22 29.00 9.43
CA PRO A 135 -18.77 30.28 9.00
C PRO A 135 -18.01 30.98 7.87
N ASN A 136 -16.73 30.67 7.67
CA ASN A 136 -15.90 31.25 6.62
C ASN A 136 -15.46 30.10 5.71
N LYS A 137 -15.93 30.11 4.46
CA LYS A 137 -15.56 29.09 3.47
C LYS A 137 -14.33 29.54 2.71
N TYR A 138 -13.26 28.75 2.78
CA TYR A 138 -12.01 29.03 2.07
C TYR A 138 -12.03 28.28 0.75
N TYR A 139 -11.97 28.99 -0.38
CA TYR A 139 -12.07 28.41 -1.74
C TYR A 139 -10.73 28.37 -2.48
N HIS A 140 -9.63 28.56 -1.77
CA HIS A 140 -8.29 28.37 -2.32
C HIS A 140 -8.16 26.94 -2.86
N PHE A 141 -7.48 26.80 -4.00
CA PHE A 141 -7.24 25.51 -4.66
C PHE A 141 -8.54 24.73 -4.92
N PRO A 142 -9.35 25.13 -5.93
CA PRO A 142 -10.65 24.51 -6.20
C PRO A 142 -10.56 23.05 -6.70
N GLN A 143 -9.37 22.58 -7.09
CA GLN A 143 -9.14 21.21 -7.58
C GLN A 143 -8.85 20.21 -6.45
N MET A 144 -8.71 20.64 -5.20
CA MET A 144 -8.36 19.73 -4.09
C MET A 144 -9.36 18.57 -3.94
N GLU A 145 -10.65 18.82 -4.13
CA GLU A 145 -11.68 17.78 -4.05
C GLU A 145 -11.56 16.77 -5.21
N SER A 146 -11.33 17.23 -6.44
CA SER A 146 -11.15 16.35 -7.60
C SER A 146 -9.88 15.54 -7.51
N ASP A 147 -8.80 16.16 -7.05
CA ASP A 147 -7.49 15.54 -6.90
C ASP A 147 -7.53 14.47 -5.80
N LEU A 148 -8.19 14.76 -4.67
CA LEU A 148 -8.34 13.78 -3.60
C LEU A 148 -9.25 12.62 -4.03
N LEU A 149 -10.33 12.92 -4.75
CA LEU A 149 -11.20 11.89 -5.34
C LEU A 149 -10.42 10.97 -6.30
N ALA A 150 -9.49 11.51 -7.08
CA ALA A 150 -8.63 10.71 -7.96
C ALA A 150 -7.72 9.77 -7.16
N LEU A 151 -7.18 10.22 -6.02
CA LEU A 151 -6.39 9.37 -5.13
C LEU A 151 -7.22 8.24 -4.50
N PHE A 152 -8.46 8.50 -4.08
CA PHE A 152 -9.36 7.44 -3.61
C PHE A 152 -9.64 6.38 -4.69
N LYS A 153 -9.83 6.80 -5.94
CA LYS A 153 -10.00 5.85 -7.07
C LYS A 153 -8.73 5.04 -7.33
N LEU A 154 -7.56 5.67 -7.26
CA LEU A 154 -6.28 4.98 -7.38
C LEU A 154 -6.10 3.96 -6.24
N PHE A 155 -6.46 4.33 -5.01
CA PHE A 155 -6.41 3.44 -3.86
C PHE A 155 -7.28 2.21 -4.06
N LEU A 156 -8.52 2.39 -4.51
CA LEU A 156 -9.44 1.27 -4.80
C LEU A 156 -8.88 0.34 -5.89
N TYR A 157 -8.28 0.89 -6.94
CA TYR A 157 -7.61 0.09 -7.97
C TYR A 157 -6.45 -0.75 -7.39
N ILE A 158 -5.62 -0.15 -6.54
CA ILE A 158 -4.50 -0.84 -5.89
C ILE A 158 -5.03 -1.93 -4.95
N GLN A 159 -6.04 -1.64 -4.14
CA GLN A 159 -6.68 -2.60 -3.24
C GLN A 159 -7.18 -3.83 -4.00
N ASN A 160 -7.93 -3.64 -5.08
CA ASN A 160 -8.46 -4.74 -5.88
C ASN A 160 -7.33 -5.57 -6.54
N THR A 161 -6.33 -4.90 -7.10
CA THR A 161 -5.18 -5.58 -7.73
C THR A 161 -4.38 -6.36 -6.70
N LEU A 162 -4.20 -5.81 -5.49
CA LEU A 162 -3.50 -6.47 -4.40
C LEU A 162 -4.27 -7.69 -3.92
N PHE A 163 -5.60 -7.58 -3.78
CA PHE A 163 -6.46 -8.71 -3.44
C PHE A 163 -6.28 -9.88 -4.41
N GLU A 164 -6.32 -9.62 -5.72
CA GLU A 164 -6.09 -10.65 -6.74
C GLU A 164 -4.70 -11.29 -6.62
N LYS A 165 -3.65 -10.48 -6.48
CA LYS A 165 -2.27 -10.98 -6.34
C LYS A 165 -2.09 -11.83 -5.08
N ILE A 166 -2.65 -11.40 -3.96
CA ILE A 166 -2.60 -12.14 -2.69
C ILE A 166 -3.39 -13.44 -2.80
N ASN A 167 -4.54 -13.44 -3.47
CA ASN A 167 -5.31 -14.66 -3.73
C ASN A 167 -4.50 -15.67 -4.57
N VAL A 168 -3.86 -15.23 -5.65
CA VAL A 168 -2.96 -16.08 -6.44
C VAL A 168 -1.81 -16.63 -5.58
N HIS A 169 -1.23 -15.81 -4.71
CA HIS A 169 -0.16 -16.25 -3.80
C HIS A 169 -0.65 -17.33 -2.82
N PHE A 170 -1.79 -17.14 -2.16
CA PHE A 170 -2.38 -18.16 -1.28
C PHE A 170 -2.76 -19.43 -2.02
N HIS A 171 -3.22 -19.34 -3.27
CA HIS A 171 -3.45 -20.51 -4.10
C HIS A 171 -2.16 -21.29 -4.35
N GLN A 172 -1.05 -20.61 -4.69
CA GLN A 172 0.27 -21.24 -4.85
C GLN A 172 0.77 -21.88 -3.56
N LEU A 173 0.60 -21.21 -2.41
CA LEU A 173 0.91 -21.77 -1.10
C LEU A 173 0.10 -23.05 -0.84
N ASN A 174 -1.19 -23.05 -1.18
CA ASN A 174 -2.08 -24.18 -0.91
C ASN A 174 -1.75 -25.39 -1.80
N GLN A 175 -1.37 -25.16 -3.06
CA GLN A 175 -0.92 -26.21 -3.98
C GLN A 175 0.37 -26.90 -3.51
N ASN A 176 1.23 -26.18 -2.79
CA ASN A 176 2.55 -26.69 -2.38
C ASN A 176 2.63 -27.08 -0.90
N LYS A 177 1.53 -26.97 -0.13
CA LYS A 177 1.54 -27.15 1.33
C LYS A 177 2.06 -28.53 1.79
N GLU A 178 1.79 -29.59 1.03
CA GLU A 178 2.19 -30.96 1.37
C GLU A 178 3.72 -31.10 1.41
N TYR A 179 4.44 -30.37 0.54
CA TYR A 179 5.90 -30.37 0.55
C TYR A 179 6.50 -29.90 1.88
N PHE A 180 5.78 -29.05 2.62
CA PHE A 180 6.24 -28.46 3.88
C PHE A 180 5.57 -29.11 5.10
N PHE A 181 4.28 -29.43 5.04
CA PHE A 181 3.56 -30.02 6.18
C PHE A 181 3.93 -31.49 6.39
N ASP A 182 4.22 -32.22 5.32
CA ASP A 182 4.69 -33.62 5.34
C ASP A 182 6.19 -33.71 5.02
N ILE A 183 6.98 -32.72 5.45
CA ILE A 183 8.41 -32.65 5.09
C ILE A 183 9.23 -33.81 5.68
N TYR A 184 8.88 -34.30 6.87
CA TYR A 184 9.59 -35.38 7.55
C TYR A 184 9.51 -36.75 6.87
N PRO A 185 8.33 -37.25 6.43
CA PRO A 185 8.23 -38.52 5.72
C PRO A 185 8.80 -38.48 4.29
N GLN A 186 8.98 -37.30 3.69
CA GLN A 186 9.52 -37.18 2.34
C GLN A 186 10.98 -37.63 2.23
N PRO A 187 11.39 -38.18 1.06
CA PRO A 187 12.78 -38.54 0.81
C PRO A 187 13.76 -37.40 1.10
N ASN A 188 14.86 -37.70 1.81
CA ASN A 188 15.87 -36.68 2.13
C ASN A 188 16.55 -36.10 0.88
N SER A 189 16.53 -36.83 -0.24
CA SER A 189 16.95 -36.32 -1.55
C SER A 189 16.10 -35.18 -2.11
N ASN A 190 14.89 -34.96 -1.59
CA ASN A 190 13.96 -33.95 -2.11
C ASN A 190 14.19 -32.55 -1.54
N ILE A 191 15.10 -32.37 -0.56
CA ILE A 191 15.33 -31.08 0.10
C ILE A 191 15.60 -29.96 -0.91
N THR A 192 16.43 -30.20 -1.92
CA THR A 192 16.72 -29.22 -2.97
C THR A 192 15.49 -28.84 -3.81
N ILE A 193 14.56 -29.78 -4.02
CA ILE A 193 13.29 -29.49 -4.72
C ILE A 193 12.42 -28.59 -3.84
N ILE A 194 12.32 -28.90 -2.55
CA ILE A 194 11.54 -28.12 -1.58
C ILE A 194 12.11 -26.70 -1.45
N GLU A 195 13.44 -26.54 -1.44
CA GLU A 195 14.10 -25.24 -1.49
C GLU A 195 13.71 -24.44 -2.75
N GLY A 196 13.76 -25.07 -3.93
CA GLY A 196 13.36 -24.41 -5.18
C GLY A 196 11.89 -24.00 -5.19
N ILE A 197 11.00 -24.82 -4.62
CA ILE A 197 9.58 -24.45 -4.43
C ILE A 197 9.46 -23.25 -3.50
N PHE A 198 10.16 -23.27 -2.35
CA PHE A 198 10.14 -22.17 -1.38
C PHE A 198 10.67 -20.86 -1.98
N GLU A 199 11.74 -20.90 -2.77
CA GLU A 199 12.26 -19.73 -3.47
C GLU A 199 11.23 -19.12 -4.41
N ASN A 200 10.49 -19.94 -5.17
CA ASN A 200 9.44 -19.47 -6.06
C ASN A 200 8.28 -18.81 -5.30
N LEU A 201 7.86 -19.41 -4.17
CA LEU A 201 6.85 -18.81 -3.28
C LEU A 201 7.36 -17.49 -2.69
N SER A 202 8.63 -17.42 -2.31
CA SER A 202 9.25 -16.20 -1.78
C SER A 202 9.35 -15.10 -2.84
N ARG A 203 9.63 -15.45 -4.11
CA ARG A 203 9.59 -14.50 -5.24
C ARG A 203 8.18 -13.97 -5.48
N SER A 204 7.17 -14.83 -5.39
CA SER A 204 5.76 -14.42 -5.49
C SER A 204 5.43 -13.39 -4.41
N TYR A 205 5.76 -13.68 -3.15
CA TYR A 205 5.62 -12.73 -2.03
C TYR A 205 6.37 -11.40 -2.30
N GLY A 206 7.64 -11.48 -2.71
CA GLY A 206 8.46 -10.30 -3.02
C GLY A 206 7.86 -9.41 -4.12
N SER A 207 7.23 -10.00 -5.13
CA SER A 207 6.57 -9.24 -6.21
C SER A 207 5.33 -8.47 -5.73
N ILE A 208 4.63 -8.97 -4.70
CA ILE A 208 3.48 -8.30 -4.08
C ILE A 208 3.97 -7.13 -3.22
N ASP A 209 5.03 -7.35 -2.45
CA ASP A 209 5.67 -6.32 -1.64
C ASP A 209 6.21 -5.17 -2.52
N GLU A 210 6.90 -5.50 -3.61
CA GLU A 210 7.39 -4.52 -4.59
C GLU A 210 6.25 -3.74 -5.25
N PHE A 211 5.19 -4.44 -5.69
CA PHE A 211 4.00 -3.79 -6.24
C PHE A 211 3.40 -2.79 -5.24
N THR A 212 3.29 -3.18 -3.96
CA THR A 212 2.76 -2.33 -2.91
C THR A 212 3.63 -1.09 -2.73
N ARG A 213 4.94 -1.26 -2.54
CA ARG A 213 5.87 -0.13 -2.34
C ARG A 213 5.88 0.85 -3.52
N ASN A 214 5.90 0.34 -4.75
CA ASN A 214 5.98 1.17 -5.94
C ASN A 214 4.70 2.02 -6.13
N ASN A 215 3.52 1.43 -5.98
CA ASN A 215 2.26 2.15 -6.17
C ASN A 215 1.95 3.11 -5.02
N LEU A 216 2.38 2.81 -3.79
CA LEU A 216 2.15 3.69 -2.66
C LEU A 216 3.06 4.93 -2.65
N SER A 217 4.18 4.90 -3.37
CA SER A 217 5.08 6.07 -3.50
C SER A 217 4.37 7.29 -4.10
N THR A 218 3.48 7.09 -5.09
CA THR A 218 2.72 8.16 -5.77
C THR A 218 1.81 8.96 -4.84
N PHE A 219 1.33 8.35 -3.75
CA PHE A 219 0.53 9.05 -2.75
C PHE A 219 1.37 10.03 -1.94
N THR A 220 2.66 9.71 -1.71
CA THR A 220 3.53 10.52 -0.84
C THR A 220 3.72 11.92 -1.40
N ASP A 221 4.03 12.04 -2.68
CA ASP A 221 4.18 13.33 -3.36
C ASP A 221 2.87 14.13 -3.36
N SER A 222 1.76 13.44 -3.62
CA SER A 222 0.43 14.06 -3.62
C SER A 222 0.05 14.57 -2.22
N PHE A 223 0.35 13.81 -1.17
CA PHE A 223 0.09 14.20 0.21
C PHE A 223 0.89 15.43 0.63
N GLU A 224 2.15 15.56 0.18
CA GLU A 224 2.95 16.76 0.46
C GLU A 224 2.32 18.01 -0.17
N ALA A 225 1.77 17.90 -1.38
CA ALA A 225 1.05 18.99 -2.03
C ALA A 225 -0.23 19.38 -1.26
N PHE A 226 -1.01 18.40 -0.79
CA PHE A 226 -2.19 18.65 0.05
C PHE A 226 -1.82 19.34 1.36
N ASP A 227 -0.78 18.89 2.05
CA ASP A 227 -0.33 19.51 3.29
C ASP A 227 0.11 20.96 3.08
N LYS A 228 0.83 21.26 1.99
CA LYS A 228 1.21 22.64 1.64
C LYS A 228 -0.02 23.52 1.39
N ASN A 229 -1.01 23.02 0.64
CA ASN A 229 -2.24 23.74 0.34
C ASN A 229 -3.06 24.01 1.61
N LEU A 230 -3.23 22.99 2.46
CA LEU A 230 -3.95 23.10 3.73
C LEU A 230 -3.22 24.04 4.70
N GLN A 231 -1.90 23.98 4.80
CA GLN A 231 -1.12 24.91 5.62
C GLN A 231 -1.30 26.36 5.18
N PHE A 232 -1.38 26.62 3.88
CA PHE A 232 -1.70 27.94 3.36
C PHE A 232 -3.09 28.39 3.81
N ILE A 233 -4.10 27.53 3.63
CA ILE A 233 -5.48 27.82 4.05
C ILE A 233 -5.55 28.05 5.57
N SER A 234 -4.87 27.24 6.38
CA SER A 234 -4.81 27.41 7.84
C SER A 234 -4.22 28.77 8.24
N LYS A 235 -3.19 29.25 7.55
CA LYS A 235 -2.62 30.59 7.80
C LYS A 235 -3.62 31.70 7.51
N VAL A 236 -4.31 31.63 6.37
CA VAL A 236 -5.36 32.61 6.03
C VAL A 236 -6.49 32.52 7.05
N SER A 237 -6.94 31.30 7.36
CA SER A 237 -8.03 31.05 8.30
C SER A 237 -7.74 31.58 9.69
N TYR A 238 -6.52 31.42 10.19
CA TYR A 238 -6.07 31.99 11.45
C TYR A 238 -6.33 33.50 11.51
N TYR A 239 -5.86 34.26 10.52
CA TYR A 239 -6.04 35.71 10.49
C TYR A 239 -7.52 36.11 10.36
N PHE A 240 -8.28 35.48 9.48
CA PHE A 240 -9.69 35.88 9.30
C PHE A 240 -10.55 35.54 10.52
N ASN A 241 -10.27 34.42 11.21
CA ASN A 241 -10.96 34.07 12.43
C ASN A 241 -10.58 34.99 13.60
N GLU A 242 -9.31 35.34 13.74
CA GLU A 242 -8.82 36.21 14.82
C GLU A 242 -9.40 37.64 14.73
N TYR A 243 -9.73 38.12 13.53
CA TYR A 243 -10.24 39.48 13.28
C TYR A 243 -11.72 39.51 12.83
N LYS A 244 -12.44 38.37 12.92
CA LYS A 244 -13.82 38.20 12.45
C LYS A 244 -14.78 39.33 12.91
N LYS A 245 -14.66 39.76 14.18
CA LYS A 245 -15.53 40.82 14.76
C LYS A 245 -15.33 42.19 14.14
N LEU A 246 -14.13 42.49 13.64
CA LEU A 246 -13.78 43.75 13.01
C LEU A 246 -14.09 43.72 11.53
N LEU A 247 -13.77 42.61 10.86
CA LEU A 247 -13.94 42.48 9.41
C LEU A 247 -15.41 42.37 8.99
N ARG A 248 -16.23 41.68 9.79
CA ARG A 248 -17.67 41.45 9.55
C ARG A 248 -17.95 41.12 8.08
N LEU A 249 -17.40 39.99 7.63
CA LEU A 249 -17.52 39.56 6.24
C LEU A 249 -19.00 39.46 5.84
N ALA A 250 -19.33 40.01 4.68
CA ALA A 250 -20.68 39.91 4.11
C ALA A 250 -21.00 38.47 3.68
N GLU A 251 -22.27 38.18 3.45
CA GLU A 251 -22.67 36.90 2.86
C GLU A 251 -22.07 36.80 1.44
N GLY A 252 -21.40 35.67 1.15
CA GLY A 252 -20.66 35.49 -0.10
C GLY A 252 -19.28 36.14 -0.15
N GLU A 253 -18.89 36.92 0.87
CA GLU A 253 -17.53 37.47 0.97
C GLU A 253 -16.54 36.37 1.40
N LYS A 254 -15.58 36.07 0.53
CA LYS A 254 -14.62 34.98 0.65
C LYS A 254 -13.23 35.52 1.02
N PRO A 255 -12.59 34.97 2.07
CA PRO A 255 -11.19 35.27 2.38
C PRO A 255 -10.26 34.89 1.23
N VAL A 256 -9.40 35.81 0.79
CA VAL A 256 -8.40 35.56 -0.26
C VAL A 256 -7.00 35.51 0.34
N TYR A 257 -6.59 36.55 1.07
CA TYR A 257 -5.25 36.61 1.65
C TYR A 257 -5.18 37.56 2.84
N ALA A 258 -4.17 37.38 3.69
CA ALA A 258 -3.87 38.29 4.80
C ALA A 258 -2.36 38.37 5.01
N ILE A 259 -1.85 39.58 5.26
CA ILE A 259 -0.42 39.80 5.45
C ILE A 259 -0.13 40.96 6.40
N PHE A 260 0.91 40.82 7.21
CA PHE A 260 1.43 41.94 7.99
C PHE A 260 1.97 43.04 7.08
N ALA A 261 1.53 44.26 7.34
CA ALA A 261 1.94 45.44 6.59
C ALA A 261 2.11 46.64 7.52
N LYS A 262 2.97 47.58 7.13
CA LYS A 262 3.09 48.88 7.80
C LYS A 262 2.55 49.97 6.89
N LEU A 263 1.46 50.60 7.28
CA LEU A 263 0.96 51.80 6.62
C LEU A 263 1.96 52.93 6.84
N THR A 264 2.48 53.49 5.75
CA THR A 264 3.47 54.58 5.79
C THR A 264 2.90 55.93 5.44
N ASN A 265 1.84 55.94 4.62
CA ASN A 265 1.13 57.13 4.21
C ASN A 265 -0.31 56.72 3.88
N GLY A 266 -1.28 57.51 4.30
CA GLY A 266 -2.69 57.33 4.01
C GLY A 266 -3.35 58.70 3.93
N LEU A 267 -4.05 58.95 2.83
CA LEU A 267 -4.86 60.15 2.65
C LEU A 267 -6.28 59.66 2.40
N ASN A 268 -7.09 59.68 3.46
CA ASN A 268 -8.54 59.69 3.32
C ASN A 268 -8.94 61.15 3.13
N THR A 269 -10.03 61.44 2.43
CA THR A 269 -10.48 62.80 2.05
C THR A 269 -10.60 63.80 3.21
N GLN A 270 -10.42 63.39 4.47
CA GLN A 270 -10.53 64.25 5.65
C GLN A 270 -9.37 64.13 6.68
N GLU A 271 -8.50 63.11 6.66
CA GLU A 271 -7.40 62.98 7.65
C GLU A 271 -6.13 62.29 7.10
N LYS A 272 -4.95 62.73 7.58
CA LYS A 272 -3.67 62.04 7.36
C LYS A 272 -3.53 60.88 8.34
N CYS A 273 -3.48 59.64 7.85
CA CYS A 273 -3.21 58.48 8.69
C CYS A 273 -1.77 58.51 9.24
N LYS A 274 -1.60 58.09 10.51
CA LYS A 274 -0.29 57.92 11.14
C LYS A 274 0.40 56.64 10.62
N LYS A 275 1.71 56.51 10.90
CA LYS A 275 2.50 55.34 10.49
C LYS A 275 2.14 54.14 11.37
N ASP A 276 1.30 53.26 10.86
CA ASP A 276 0.64 52.23 11.66
C ASP A 276 1.07 50.82 11.22
N LYS A 277 1.38 49.95 12.18
CA LYS A 277 1.65 48.52 11.91
C LYS A 277 0.36 47.74 12.04
N GLY A 278 0.12 46.80 11.15
CA GLY A 278 -1.15 46.09 11.12
C GLY A 278 -1.16 44.93 10.14
N ILE A 279 -2.37 44.50 9.80
CA ILE A 279 -2.63 43.43 8.84
C ILE A 279 -3.50 43.98 7.71
N LEU A 280 -3.04 43.76 6.48
CA LEU A 280 -3.81 43.96 5.27
C LEU A 280 -4.56 42.67 4.95
N PHE A 281 -5.89 42.75 4.93
CA PHE A 281 -6.81 41.69 4.57
C PHE A 281 -7.33 41.92 3.16
N ILE A 282 -7.42 40.83 2.41
CA ILE A 282 -7.89 40.80 1.02
C ILE A 282 -9.02 39.76 0.95
N THR A 283 -10.21 40.20 0.56
CA THR A 283 -11.34 39.34 0.23
C THR A 283 -11.72 39.54 -1.24
N ASN A 284 -12.62 38.73 -1.78
CA ASN A 284 -13.16 38.96 -3.12
C ASN A 284 -13.97 40.27 -3.23
N PHE A 285 -14.46 40.81 -2.11
CA PHE A 285 -15.24 42.05 -2.09
C PHE A 285 -14.42 43.26 -1.68
N ASP A 286 -13.57 43.16 -0.64
CA ASP A 286 -12.94 44.30 0.00
C ASP A 286 -11.43 44.13 0.26
N LEU A 287 -10.73 45.27 0.26
CA LEU A 287 -9.43 45.46 0.92
C LEU A 287 -9.65 46.13 2.26
N SER A 288 -9.11 45.55 3.33
CA SER A 288 -9.21 46.11 4.69
C SER A 288 -7.86 46.17 5.37
N PHE A 289 -7.59 47.24 6.11
CA PHE A 289 -6.39 47.32 6.95
C PHE A 289 -6.75 47.50 8.42
N VAL A 290 -6.27 46.60 9.26
CA VAL A 290 -6.45 46.67 10.72
C VAL A 290 -5.12 47.01 11.37
N HIS A 291 -5.07 48.15 12.05
CA HIS A 291 -3.94 48.57 12.87
C HIS A 291 -3.91 47.80 14.19
N GLU A 292 -2.74 47.30 14.56
CA GLU A 292 -2.46 46.75 15.89
C GLU A 292 -1.54 47.66 16.70
N TYR A 293 -1.93 47.99 17.93
CA TYR A 293 -1.13 48.82 18.83
C TYR A 293 -1.26 48.42 20.30
N GLY A 294 -0.34 48.91 21.13
CA GLY A 294 -0.27 48.60 22.54
C GLY A 294 0.70 47.46 22.86
N VAL A 295 1.52 47.66 23.89
CA VAL A 295 2.62 46.74 24.26
C VAL A 295 2.13 45.60 25.16
N VAL A 296 1.21 45.89 26.09
CA VAL A 296 0.73 44.93 27.10
C VAL A 296 -0.62 44.31 26.74
N LYS A 297 -1.51 45.10 26.12
CA LYS A 297 -2.79 44.64 25.55
C LYS A 297 -2.87 45.17 24.13
N LYS A 298 -2.72 44.27 23.15
CA LYS A 298 -2.89 44.61 21.74
C LYS A 298 -4.33 45.06 21.50
N LYS A 299 -4.50 46.34 21.17
CA LYS A 299 -5.73 46.93 20.64
C LYS A 299 -5.70 46.81 19.12
N LYS A 300 -6.90 46.66 18.55
CA LYS A 300 -7.11 46.45 17.11
C LYS A 300 -8.11 47.48 16.61
N GLU A 301 -7.78 48.15 15.51
CA GLU A 301 -8.58 49.23 14.95
C GLU A 301 -8.64 49.13 13.43
N LEU A 302 -9.84 49.14 12.86
CA LEU A 302 -10.05 49.10 11.42
C LEU A 302 -9.80 50.50 10.84
N ILE A 303 -8.73 50.67 10.06
CA ILE A 303 -8.32 51.97 9.49
C ILE A 303 -9.11 52.28 8.21
N PHE A 304 -9.30 51.27 7.36
CA PHE A 304 -10.20 51.36 6.22
C PHE A 304 -10.70 49.97 5.80
N LYS A 305 -11.82 49.97 5.11
CA LYS A 305 -12.41 48.85 4.37
C LYS A 305 -12.98 49.44 3.08
N ALA A 306 -12.54 48.95 1.92
CA ALA A 306 -12.81 49.54 0.61
C ALA A 306 -13.01 48.44 -0.43
N PRO A 307 -14.02 48.53 -1.32
CA PRO A 307 -14.25 47.52 -2.34
C PRO A 307 -13.06 47.32 -3.28
N VAL A 308 -12.72 46.07 -3.61
CA VAL A 308 -11.65 45.76 -4.58
C VAL A 308 -11.98 46.28 -5.99
N GLN A 309 -13.28 46.42 -6.28
CA GLN A 309 -13.77 46.99 -7.55
C GLN A 309 -13.46 48.47 -7.69
N ASP A 310 -13.42 49.23 -6.58
CA ASP A 310 -13.17 50.68 -6.58
C ASP A 310 -11.68 51.04 -6.69
N LEU A 311 -10.81 50.03 -6.68
CA LEU A 311 -9.37 50.20 -6.79
C LEU A 311 -9.02 50.72 -8.20
N THR A 312 -8.51 51.95 -8.28
CA THR A 312 -8.14 52.60 -9.54
C THR A 312 -6.70 52.27 -9.95
N ARG A 313 -5.80 52.11 -8.96
CA ARG A 313 -4.39 51.84 -9.22
C ARG A 313 -3.76 50.97 -8.13
N ILE A 314 -2.95 50.01 -8.57
CA ILE A 314 -2.08 49.22 -7.71
C ILE A 314 -0.71 49.06 -8.37
N LYS A 315 0.37 49.33 -7.62
CA LYS A 315 1.74 49.15 -8.12
C LYS A 315 2.75 49.09 -7.00
N GLU A 316 3.92 48.55 -7.30
CA GLU A 316 5.12 48.75 -6.50
C GLU A 316 5.72 50.13 -6.80
N ILE A 317 6.10 50.87 -5.75
CA ILE A 317 6.79 52.16 -5.86
C ILE A 317 8.08 52.18 -5.04
N GLY A 318 9.05 52.98 -5.49
CA GLY A 318 10.35 53.14 -4.82
C GLY A 318 11.42 52.16 -5.33
N LYS A 319 12.67 52.64 -5.45
CA LYS A 319 13.81 51.84 -5.94
C LYS A 319 14.48 51.02 -4.83
N ILE A 320 14.74 51.67 -3.69
CA ILE A 320 15.49 51.09 -2.56
C ILE A 320 14.52 50.62 -1.48
N PHE A 321 13.59 51.48 -1.08
CA PHE A 321 12.53 51.15 -0.13
C PHE A 321 11.23 50.93 -0.89
N LYS A 322 11.10 49.72 -1.44
CA LYS A 322 9.90 49.31 -2.17
C LYS A 322 8.67 49.38 -1.26
N LYS A 323 7.58 49.92 -1.77
CA LYS A 323 6.28 50.01 -1.11
C LYS A 323 5.17 49.56 -2.05
N LEU A 324 4.12 49.00 -1.47
CA LEU A 324 2.86 48.77 -2.16
C LEU A 324 2.04 50.06 -2.15
N TYR A 325 1.70 50.56 -3.34
CA TYR A 325 0.82 51.71 -3.53
C TYR A 325 -0.56 51.23 -3.96
N ILE A 326 -1.59 51.68 -3.26
CA ILE A 326 -3.00 51.35 -3.49
C ILE A 326 -3.79 52.67 -3.59
N GLU A 327 -4.54 52.84 -4.66
CA GLU A 327 -5.34 54.04 -4.93
C GLU A 327 -6.79 53.65 -5.23
N PHE A 328 -7.72 54.32 -4.57
CA PHE A 328 -9.16 54.27 -4.80
C PHE A 328 -9.61 55.67 -5.25
N THR A 329 -10.85 55.77 -5.73
CA THR A 329 -11.45 57.07 -6.13
C THR A 329 -11.51 58.08 -4.98
N TYR A 330 -11.57 57.61 -3.73
CA TYR A 330 -11.72 58.42 -2.52
C TYR A 330 -10.52 58.37 -1.56
N GLY A 331 -9.41 57.74 -1.94
CA GLY A 331 -8.24 57.68 -1.04
C GLY A 331 -7.03 56.96 -1.61
N LYS A 332 -5.87 57.18 -1.01
CA LYS A 332 -4.61 56.53 -1.39
C LYS A 332 -3.80 56.08 -0.19
N TYR A 333 -3.18 54.91 -0.30
CA TYR A 333 -2.46 54.24 0.77
C TYR A 333 -1.11 53.69 0.28
N GLU A 334 -0.09 53.82 1.11
CA GLU A 334 1.25 53.28 0.87
C GLU A 334 1.66 52.34 2.01
N PHE A 335 1.95 51.08 1.69
CA PHE A 335 2.38 50.07 2.65
C PHE A 335 3.83 49.66 2.44
N THR A 336 4.55 49.49 3.54
CA THR A 336 5.80 48.73 3.56
C THR A 336 5.48 47.28 3.92
N LEU A 337 5.94 46.36 3.08
CA LEU A 337 5.89 44.91 3.26
C LEU A 337 7.30 44.34 3.07
N PRO A 338 7.55 43.07 3.44
CA PRO A 338 8.76 42.38 3.01
C PRO A 338 8.93 42.51 1.47
N PRO A 339 10.11 42.88 0.95
CA PRO A 339 10.27 43.22 -0.47
C PRO A 339 9.81 42.11 -1.43
N LYS A 340 10.04 40.84 -1.07
CA LYS A 340 9.61 39.67 -1.85
C LYS A 340 8.09 39.43 -1.83
N ALA A 341 7.37 40.05 -0.90
CA ALA A 341 5.93 39.86 -0.73
C ALA A 341 5.10 40.87 -1.54
N ILE A 342 5.67 42.00 -1.98
CA ILE A 342 4.89 43.06 -2.65
C ILE A 342 4.26 42.54 -3.95
N SER A 343 5.05 41.94 -4.85
CA SER A 343 4.54 41.37 -6.10
C SER A 343 3.42 40.35 -5.85
N ARG A 344 3.63 39.45 -4.88
CA ARG A 344 2.63 38.43 -4.52
C ARG A 344 1.35 39.02 -3.96
N VAL A 345 1.44 40.09 -3.18
CA VAL A 345 0.25 40.80 -2.67
C VAL A 345 -0.50 41.48 -3.81
N ILE A 346 0.20 42.07 -4.78
CA ILE A 346 -0.43 42.63 -5.98
C ILE A 346 -1.18 41.53 -6.73
N GLU A 347 -0.56 40.36 -6.95
CA GLU A 347 -1.22 39.21 -7.58
C GLU A 347 -2.48 38.78 -6.85
N TYR A 348 -2.46 38.67 -5.52
CA TYR A 348 -3.66 38.31 -4.75
C TYR A 348 -4.75 39.38 -4.79
N ILE A 349 -4.41 40.66 -4.83
CA ILE A 349 -5.39 41.74 -4.99
C ILE A 349 -6.02 41.69 -6.39
N LEU A 350 -5.24 41.37 -7.42
CA LEU A 350 -5.77 41.19 -8.77
C LEU A 350 -6.63 39.92 -8.89
N LEU A 351 -6.19 38.81 -8.28
CA LEU A 351 -6.95 37.57 -8.17
C LEU A 351 -8.29 37.82 -7.47
N ALA A 352 -8.31 38.61 -6.40
CA ALA A 352 -9.51 38.91 -5.63
C ALA A 352 -10.66 39.47 -6.50
N ARG A 353 -10.34 40.25 -7.54
CA ARG A 353 -11.33 40.82 -8.47
C ARG A 353 -12.08 39.78 -9.30
N SER A 354 -11.41 38.67 -9.61
CA SER A 354 -11.93 37.59 -10.44
C SER A 354 -12.03 36.29 -9.63
N PHE A 355 -12.06 36.39 -8.30
CA PHE A 355 -11.97 35.22 -7.44
C PHE A 355 -13.13 34.27 -7.67
N ASP A 356 -14.36 34.80 -7.80
CA ASP A 356 -15.54 33.97 -8.05
C ASP A 356 -15.54 33.32 -9.45
N GLU A 357 -14.93 33.96 -10.45
CA GLU A 357 -14.80 33.42 -11.81
C GLU A 357 -13.70 32.35 -11.90
N THR A 358 -12.61 32.53 -11.15
CA THR A 358 -11.42 31.67 -11.20
C THR A 358 -11.47 30.51 -10.21
N THR A 359 -12.28 30.61 -9.14
CA THR A 359 -12.42 29.57 -8.10
C THR A 359 -13.80 28.91 -8.15
N ILE A 360 -14.10 28.29 -9.29
CA ILE A 360 -15.34 27.52 -9.45
C ILE A 360 -15.25 26.26 -8.60
N TYR A 361 -15.99 26.26 -7.49
CA TYR A 361 -16.09 25.12 -6.59
C TYR A 361 -17.00 24.04 -7.18
N ASP A 362 -16.47 22.84 -7.38
CA ASP A 362 -17.26 21.70 -7.86
C ASP A 362 -17.99 21.00 -6.69
N GLU A 363 -19.18 21.48 -6.39
CA GLU A 363 -20.04 20.91 -5.34
C GLU A 363 -20.41 19.45 -5.62
N LYS A 364 -20.52 19.03 -6.88
CA LYS A 364 -20.85 17.63 -7.23
C LYS A 364 -19.69 16.71 -6.86
N THR A 365 -18.47 17.11 -7.18
CA THR A 365 -17.27 16.35 -6.82
C THR A 365 -17.06 16.33 -5.31
N ALA A 366 -17.31 17.45 -4.62
CA ALA A 366 -17.24 17.50 -3.16
C ALA A 366 -18.25 16.55 -2.48
N LYS A 367 -19.50 16.49 -2.96
CA LYS A 367 -20.51 15.53 -2.46
C LYS A 367 -20.06 14.09 -2.68
N LYS A 368 -19.62 13.75 -3.89
CA LYS A 368 -19.09 12.41 -4.20
C LYS A 368 -17.92 12.05 -3.30
N LEU A 369 -17.01 12.98 -3.05
CA LEU A 369 -15.88 12.79 -2.15
C LEU A 369 -16.34 12.48 -0.73
N GLN A 370 -17.37 13.17 -0.22
CA GLN A 370 -17.92 12.93 1.13
C GLN A 370 -18.71 11.62 1.25
N GLU A 371 -19.25 11.11 0.15
CA GLU A 371 -19.96 9.82 0.07
C GLU A 371 -19.02 8.61 -0.02
N ILE A 372 -17.70 8.83 -0.19
CA ILE A 372 -16.74 7.72 -0.26
C ILE A 372 -16.65 7.05 1.11
N ASP A 373 -16.97 5.76 1.11
CA ASP A 373 -16.76 4.85 2.23
C ASP A 373 -16.02 3.61 1.69
N LEU A 374 -14.70 3.65 1.81
CA LEU A 374 -13.80 2.53 1.54
C LEU A 374 -13.33 1.93 2.87
N ASP A 375 -13.32 0.60 2.92
CA ASP A 375 -12.70 -0.16 3.98
C ASP A 375 -11.74 -1.21 3.42
N LEU A 376 -10.91 -1.75 4.31
CA LEU A 376 -9.99 -2.86 4.03
C LEU A 376 -10.49 -4.19 4.59
N ASN A 377 -11.73 -4.25 5.10
CA ASN A 377 -12.22 -5.38 5.88
C ASN A 377 -12.27 -6.65 5.03
N GLU A 378 -12.72 -6.57 3.78
CA GLU A 378 -12.75 -7.71 2.87
C GLU A 378 -11.36 -8.31 2.66
N LEU A 379 -10.35 -7.47 2.39
CA LEU A 379 -8.97 -7.91 2.20
C LEU A 379 -8.36 -8.46 3.50
N ILE A 380 -8.60 -7.79 4.63
CA ILE A 380 -8.13 -8.24 5.96
C ILE A 380 -8.73 -9.60 6.29
N ASN A 381 -10.05 -9.75 6.16
CA ASN A 381 -10.75 -11.00 6.43
C ASN A 381 -10.24 -12.11 5.53
N PHE A 382 -10.06 -11.85 4.23
CA PHE A 382 -9.51 -12.82 3.29
C PHE A 382 -8.12 -13.32 3.71
N ILE A 383 -7.22 -12.41 4.10
CA ILE A 383 -5.88 -12.77 4.56
C ILE A 383 -5.94 -13.57 5.87
N GLU A 384 -6.72 -13.11 6.84
CA GLU A 384 -6.84 -13.78 8.15
C GLU A 384 -7.48 -15.17 8.03
N GLU A 385 -8.56 -15.31 7.25
CA GLU A 385 -9.21 -16.60 6.97
C GLU A 385 -8.24 -17.55 6.25
N SER A 386 -7.49 -17.05 5.26
CA SER A 386 -6.49 -17.83 4.54
C SER A 386 -5.39 -18.33 5.50
N ILE A 387 -4.84 -17.44 6.32
CA ILE A 387 -3.83 -17.80 7.33
C ILE A 387 -4.39 -18.85 8.31
N ASN A 388 -5.58 -18.59 8.88
CA ASN A 388 -6.22 -19.48 9.83
C ASN A 388 -6.51 -20.86 9.23
N SER A 389 -6.87 -20.92 7.95
CA SER A 389 -7.04 -22.17 7.20
C SER A 389 -5.74 -22.98 7.18
N PHE A 390 -4.59 -22.37 6.84
CA PHE A 390 -3.30 -23.06 6.85
C PHE A 390 -2.91 -23.59 8.23
N PHE A 391 -3.09 -22.79 9.28
CA PHE A 391 -2.74 -23.22 10.65
C PHE A 391 -3.69 -24.32 11.16
N SER A 392 -4.98 -24.25 10.80
CA SER A 392 -5.96 -25.29 11.12
C SER A 392 -5.60 -26.60 10.44
N ILE A 393 -5.26 -26.56 9.15
CA ILE A 393 -4.76 -27.72 8.40
C ILE A 393 -3.51 -28.27 9.09
N LYS A 394 -2.53 -27.43 9.41
CA LYS A 394 -1.30 -27.91 10.08
C LYS A 394 -1.56 -28.60 11.42
N CYS A 395 -2.51 -28.09 12.22
CA CYS A 395 -2.94 -28.75 13.45
C CYS A 395 -3.56 -30.13 13.19
N GLN A 396 -4.35 -30.29 12.12
CA GLN A 396 -4.90 -31.60 11.74
C GLN A 396 -3.79 -32.58 11.34
N TYR A 397 -2.80 -32.12 10.57
CA TYR A 397 -1.62 -32.93 10.23
C TYR A 397 -0.92 -33.44 11.50
N ASN A 398 -0.60 -32.55 12.43
CA ASN A 398 0.07 -32.94 13.68
C ASN A 398 -0.72 -33.98 14.48
N LYS A 399 -2.05 -33.83 14.59
CA LYS A 399 -2.93 -34.81 15.25
C LYS A 399 -2.94 -36.16 14.54
N SER A 400 -2.94 -36.17 13.21
CA SER A 400 -2.92 -37.41 12.42
C SER A 400 -1.62 -38.19 12.63
N PHE A 401 -0.47 -37.50 12.71
CA PHE A 401 0.81 -38.12 13.06
C PHE A 401 0.80 -38.68 14.48
N GLU A 402 0.31 -37.94 15.49
CA GLU A 402 0.22 -38.42 16.87
C GLU A 402 -0.64 -39.68 16.99
N ASN A 403 -1.78 -39.74 16.29
CA ASN A 403 -2.68 -40.90 16.29
C ASN A 403 -2.06 -42.15 15.63
N ILE A 404 -1.22 -42.00 14.61
CA ILE A 404 -0.48 -43.12 14.00
C ILE A 404 0.57 -43.67 14.97
N TYR A 405 1.19 -42.82 15.78
CA TYR A 405 2.18 -43.26 16.77
C TYR A 405 1.55 -43.86 18.04
N SER A 406 0.33 -43.46 18.42
CA SER A 406 -0.39 -44.05 19.56
C SER A 406 -0.95 -45.44 19.23
N HIS A 407 -1.56 -45.64 18.05
CA HIS A 407 -2.07 -46.97 17.64
C HIS A 407 -0.99 -48.04 17.43
N ASN A 408 0.27 -47.64 17.17
CA ASN A 408 1.37 -48.60 17.08
C ASN A 408 1.97 -48.99 18.45
N LYS A 409 1.53 -48.40 19.56
CA LYS A 409 1.97 -48.78 20.92
C LYS A 409 1.07 -49.81 21.60
N ASP A 410 -0.13 -50.06 21.08
CA ASP A 410 -1.11 -50.99 21.65
C ASP A 410 -1.10 -52.39 21.00
N LEU A 411 -0.15 -52.66 20.11
CA LEU A 411 0.12 -54.02 19.64
C LEU A 411 0.98 -54.75 20.68
N PRO A 412 0.51 -55.87 21.27
CA PRO A 412 1.30 -56.62 22.24
C PRO A 412 2.59 -57.12 21.57
N PRO A 413 3.73 -57.12 22.28
CA PRO A 413 4.96 -57.68 21.74
C PRO A 413 4.73 -59.16 21.42
N PRO A 414 5.30 -59.70 20.32
CA PRO A 414 5.23 -61.12 20.05
C PRO A 414 5.99 -61.84 21.17
N PHE A 415 5.23 -62.46 22.07
CA PHE A 415 5.75 -63.39 23.06
C PHE A 415 6.27 -64.64 22.35
N GLY A 416 7.56 -64.94 22.48
CA GLY A 416 8.05 -66.31 22.36
C GLY A 416 9.48 -66.51 21.84
N MET A 417 10.39 -66.76 22.80
CA MET A 417 11.52 -67.71 22.76
C MET A 417 12.94 -67.23 22.35
N PHE A 418 13.80 -67.15 23.38
CA PHE A 418 15.25 -67.48 23.38
C PHE A 418 15.42 -68.98 23.77
N PRO A 419 16.63 -69.60 23.83
CA PRO A 419 17.86 -69.52 23.02
C PRO A 419 18.38 -70.91 22.55
N ASN A 420 19.40 -70.91 21.67
CA ASN A 420 20.40 -71.97 21.35
C ASN A 420 20.15 -73.43 21.76
N GLN A 421 20.04 -74.31 20.76
CA GLN A 421 20.62 -75.67 20.76
C GLN A 421 20.72 -76.21 19.33
N MET A 422 21.94 -76.52 18.87
CA MET A 422 22.19 -77.43 17.73
C MET A 422 22.09 -78.89 18.23
N PRO A 423 21.68 -79.85 17.37
CA PRO A 423 22.70 -80.65 16.67
C PRO A 423 22.38 -81.01 15.20
N ASN A 424 23.45 -81.44 14.52
CA ASN A 424 23.60 -81.94 13.15
C ASN A 424 22.53 -82.94 12.64
N ILE A 425 22.29 -82.96 11.31
CA ILE A 425 22.61 -84.09 10.38
C ILE A 425 22.04 -83.85 8.95
N ALA A 426 22.89 -84.14 7.95
CA ALA A 426 22.67 -84.61 6.57
C ALA A 426 22.02 -83.75 5.45
N SER A 427 22.89 -83.25 4.59
CA SER A 427 22.92 -83.36 3.11
C SER A 427 21.80 -84.13 2.36
N ARG A 428 21.16 -83.46 1.37
CA ARG A 428 21.01 -83.85 -0.07
C ARG A 428 20.11 -82.86 -0.89
N PRO A 429 20.10 -82.89 -2.25
CA PRO A 429 20.46 -81.75 -3.13
C PRO A 429 19.24 -81.12 -3.89
N PRO A 430 19.43 -80.17 -4.84
CA PRO A 430 18.37 -79.31 -5.36
C PRO A 430 17.65 -79.93 -6.58
N SER A 431 16.34 -79.76 -6.65
CA SER A 431 15.53 -80.05 -7.84
C SER A 431 15.19 -78.77 -8.60
N GLN A 432 15.41 -78.84 -9.91
CA GLN A 432 15.26 -77.79 -10.90
C GLN A 432 13.84 -77.74 -11.52
N TYR A 433 13.59 -76.64 -12.24
CA TYR A 433 12.68 -76.47 -13.39
C TYR A 433 11.15 -76.65 -13.20
N MET A 434 10.38 -75.59 -13.48
CA MET A 434 9.81 -75.37 -14.83
C MET A 434 9.02 -74.05 -14.94
N TYR A 435 9.30 -73.33 -16.03
CA TYR A 435 8.45 -72.29 -16.62
C TYR A 435 7.22 -72.91 -17.31
N PRO A 436 6.20 -72.09 -17.63
CA PRO A 436 5.93 -71.93 -19.06
C PRO A 436 5.77 -70.46 -19.50
N GLN A 437 6.53 -70.15 -20.56
CA GLN A 437 6.21 -69.26 -21.68
C GLN A 437 4.82 -69.60 -22.29
N ASN A 438 4.10 -68.81 -23.10
CA ASN A 438 4.39 -67.64 -23.94
C ASN A 438 3.09 -67.13 -24.62
N ARG A 439 3.23 -65.97 -25.30
CA ARG A 439 2.46 -65.43 -26.46
C ARG A 439 1.14 -64.68 -26.19
N ALA A 440 0.75 -63.67 -26.97
CA ALA A 440 1.40 -62.59 -27.73
C ALA A 440 0.26 -61.93 -28.56
N GLN A 441 -0.06 -60.65 -28.27
CA GLN A 441 -0.53 -59.57 -29.20
C GLN A 441 -1.79 -59.86 -30.07
N PRO A 442 -2.34 -58.95 -30.92
CA PRO A 442 -2.19 -57.47 -31.02
C PRO A 442 -3.51 -56.65 -31.28
N TRP A 443 -3.39 -55.32 -31.17
CA TRP A 443 -4.02 -54.19 -31.94
C TRP A 443 -5.52 -54.18 -32.34
N HIS A 444 -6.26 -53.11 -32.00
CA HIS A 444 -6.83 -52.11 -32.95
C HIS A 444 -7.60 -50.95 -32.28
N ASN A 445 -7.31 -49.72 -32.73
CA ASN A 445 -8.14 -48.51 -32.64
C ASN A 445 -9.42 -48.66 -33.50
N ILE A 446 -10.51 -47.95 -33.15
CA ILE A 446 -11.38 -47.18 -34.07
C ILE A 446 -12.29 -46.23 -33.28
N GLN A 447 -12.46 -45.04 -33.84
CA GLN A 447 -13.30 -43.92 -33.42
C GLN A 447 -14.81 -44.18 -33.63
N SER A 448 -15.62 -43.28 -33.05
CA SER A 448 -16.79 -42.59 -33.64
C SER A 448 -18.17 -42.77 -32.96
N THR A 449 -18.67 -41.62 -32.48
CA THR A 449 -20.04 -41.09 -32.59
C THR A 449 -21.25 -41.94 -32.17
N THR A 450 -22.08 -41.42 -31.27
CA THR A 450 -23.39 -40.78 -31.58
C THR A 450 -24.19 -40.44 -30.32
N ASN A 451 -24.96 -39.36 -30.43
CA ASN A 451 -26.03 -38.91 -29.55
C ASN A 451 -27.02 -40.04 -29.17
N TYR A 452 -27.68 -39.96 -28.00
CA TYR A 452 -29.14 -39.77 -27.94
C TYR A 452 -29.67 -39.53 -26.51
N ASN A 453 -30.72 -38.70 -26.49
CA ASN A 453 -31.54 -38.25 -25.38
C ASN A 453 -32.18 -39.37 -24.55
N HIS A 454 -32.38 -39.12 -23.25
CA HIS A 454 -33.49 -39.72 -22.51
C HIS A 454 -34.39 -38.67 -21.83
N LYS A 455 -35.66 -38.71 -22.24
CA LYS A 455 -36.80 -37.98 -21.72
C LYS A 455 -37.30 -38.56 -20.40
N ILE A 456 -37.64 -37.64 -19.51
CA ILE A 456 -38.79 -37.53 -18.61
C ILE A 456 -39.87 -38.63 -18.76
N ARG A 457 -40.26 -39.25 -17.63
CA ARG A 457 -41.63 -39.72 -17.38
C ARG A 457 -42.03 -39.59 -15.91
N ASN A 458 -43.28 -39.19 -15.73
CA ASN A 458 -43.96 -38.76 -14.50
C ASN A 458 -44.60 -39.90 -13.69
N SER A 459 -44.92 -39.54 -12.43
CA SER A 459 -46.09 -39.92 -11.59
C SER A 459 -46.03 -41.21 -10.75
N PRO A 460 -46.88 -41.37 -9.69
CA PRO A 460 -47.72 -40.40 -8.95
C PRO A 460 -47.69 -40.53 -7.40
N TYR A 461 -48.39 -39.58 -6.76
CA TYR A 461 -48.79 -39.39 -5.36
C TYR A 461 -49.22 -40.63 -4.53
N ASN A 462 -48.96 -40.58 -3.21
CA ASN A 462 -49.96 -40.78 -2.15
C ASN A 462 -49.47 -40.31 -0.76
N TYR A 463 -50.31 -39.53 -0.07
CA TYR A 463 -50.26 -39.17 1.37
C TYR A 463 -51.03 -40.24 2.19
N PRO A 464 -50.81 -40.38 3.51
CA PRO A 464 -51.63 -39.61 4.46
C PRO A 464 -50.94 -39.16 5.78
N ASP A 465 -51.70 -38.29 6.44
CA ASP A 465 -51.57 -37.54 7.71
C ASP A 465 -51.00 -38.27 8.95
N THR A 466 -50.35 -37.52 9.86
CA THR A 466 -50.93 -37.06 11.16
C THR A 466 -49.88 -36.54 12.17
N ILE A 467 -50.15 -35.32 12.68
CA ILE A 467 -50.12 -34.83 14.09
C ILE A 467 -48.96 -35.29 15.03
N GLN A 468 -48.17 -34.35 15.54
CA GLN A 468 -48.08 -33.96 16.98
C GLN A 468 -46.81 -33.15 17.29
N SER A 469 -47.01 -31.94 17.84
CA SER A 469 -46.04 -31.21 18.66
C SER A 469 -45.84 -31.94 19.99
N PRO A 470 -44.74 -31.64 20.73
CA PRO A 470 -45.00 -31.12 22.06
C PRO A 470 -44.05 -29.99 22.52
N GLN A 471 -44.67 -29.15 23.34
CA GLN A 471 -44.11 -28.13 24.21
C GLN A 471 -43.65 -28.72 25.56
N TYR A 472 -42.64 -28.06 26.15
CA TYR A 472 -42.35 -27.87 27.58
C TYR A 472 -42.13 -29.07 28.53
N PHE A 473 -40.97 -29.09 29.21
CA PHE A 473 -40.84 -28.96 30.68
C PHE A 473 -39.36 -28.70 31.07
N GLY A 474 -39.12 -27.76 31.97
CA GLY A 474 -37.84 -27.56 32.65
C GLY A 474 -37.82 -28.19 34.04
N ASN A 475 -36.62 -28.40 34.60
CA ASN A 475 -36.19 -27.87 35.92
C ASN A 475 -34.86 -28.46 36.44
N LEU A 476 -34.04 -27.54 36.96
CA LEU A 476 -33.30 -27.54 38.25
C LEU A 476 -32.11 -28.51 38.53
N GLU A 477 -30.92 -27.88 38.56
CA GLU A 477 -30.00 -27.70 39.71
C GLU A 477 -28.87 -28.69 40.10
N ARG A 478 -27.76 -28.04 40.54
CA ARG A 478 -26.54 -28.45 41.29
C ARG A 478 -25.36 -28.96 40.45
N GLY A 479 -24.12 -28.49 40.55
CA GLY A 479 -23.46 -27.48 41.40
C GLY A 479 -21.91 -27.58 41.24
N ASN A 480 -21.19 -26.55 41.72
CA ASN A 480 -19.74 -26.48 42.06
C ASN A 480 -18.66 -26.21 40.98
N TYR A 481 -18.28 -24.91 40.87
CA TYR A 481 -16.95 -24.28 41.08
C TYR A 481 -15.65 -24.77 40.37
N PRO A 482 -14.60 -23.91 40.27
CA PRO A 482 -13.87 -23.65 39.02
C PRO A 482 -12.37 -24.03 39.11
N LYS A 483 -11.67 -23.97 37.96
CA LYS A 483 -10.23 -23.66 37.76
C LYS A 483 -9.71 -24.44 36.54
N ASN A 484 -9.18 -23.73 35.54
CA ASN A 484 -7.76 -23.82 35.16
C ASN A 484 -7.48 -23.02 33.89
N ASN A 485 -6.82 -21.89 34.09
CA ASN A 485 -5.91 -21.30 33.11
C ASN A 485 -4.83 -22.34 32.78
N PHE A 486 -4.77 -22.79 31.52
CA PHE A 486 -3.65 -23.59 31.04
C PHE A 486 -2.71 -22.70 30.21
N PHE A 487 -1.63 -22.27 30.87
CA PHE A 487 -0.35 -22.01 30.22
C PHE A 487 0.36 -23.36 30.01
N SER A 488 0.60 -23.73 28.77
CA SER A 488 1.40 -24.91 28.42
C SER A 488 2.89 -24.57 28.56
N GLN A 489 3.54 -25.09 29.60
CA GLN A 489 4.99 -25.09 29.70
C GLN A 489 5.58 -26.18 28.81
N ASN A 490 6.68 -25.82 28.15
CA ASN A 490 7.59 -26.68 27.41
C ASN A 490 8.03 -27.90 28.22
N ILE A 491 7.79 -29.09 27.69
CA ILE A 491 8.49 -30.32 28.07
C ILE A 491 9.43 -30.63 26.91
N TYR A 492 10.75 -30.53 27.11
CA TYR A 492 11.84 -31.31 26.48
C TYR A 492 13.20 -30.58 26.64
N ASN A 493 13.86 -30.71 27.81
CA ASN A 493 15.33 -30.86 27.90
C ASN A 493 15.79 -31.12 29.35
N PRO A 494 16.39 -32.29 29.70
CA PRO A 494 16.75 -32.59 31.08
C PRO A 494 18.18 -32.17 31.49
N ASN A 495 18.91 -31.37 30.72
CA ASN A 495 20.32 -31.05 31.05
C ASN A 495 20.67 -29.56 30.91
N ARG A 496 20.05 -28.68 31.71
CA ARG A 496 20.58 -27.32 31.90
C ARG A 496 20.47 -26.88 33.34
N PHE A 497 21.62 -26.90 34.03
CA PHE A 497 21.78 -26.30 35.35
C PHE A 497 21.38 -24.82 35.31
N GLN A 498 20.41 -24.47 36.15
CA GLN A 498 19.96 -23.11 36.44
C GLN A 498 20.88 -22.48 37.49
N ASN A 499 21.17 -21.19 37.34
CA ASN A 499 21.47 -20.30 38.46
C ASN A 499 20.86 -18.93 38.12
N TYR A 500 19.64 -18.68 38.58
CA TYR A 500 19.14 -17.32 38.78
C TYR A 500 18.16 -17.32 39.96
N ASN A 501 18.43 -16.42 40.90
CA ASN A 501 17.76 -16.26 42.17
C ASN A 501 16.69 -15.15 42.03
N PRO A 502 15.39 -15.39 42.26
CA PRO A 502 14.38 -14.35 42.15
C PRO A 502 14.13 -13.70 43.52
N GLN A 503 14.37 -12.38 43.62
CA GLN A 503 13.82 -11.56 44.70
C GLN A 503 12.38 -11.16 44.36
N ASN A 504 11.49 -11.41 45.31
CA ASN A 504 10.08 -11.03 45.33
C ASN A 504 9.90 -9.51 45.24
N VAL A 505 9.06 -9.05 44.30
CA VAL A 505 8.43 -7.73 44.36
C VAL A 505 6.94 -7.86 44.08
N ASN A 506 6.16 -7.34 45.03
CA ASN A 506 4.70 -7.38 45.14
C ASN A 506 4.02 -6.53 44.05
N PRO A 507 2.98 -7.01 43.33
CA PRO A 507 2.30 -6.24 42.30
C PRO A 507 0.99 -5.63 42.85
N GLU A 508 1.08 -4.54 43.62
CA GLU A 508 -0.13 -3.85 44.08
C GLU A 508 -0.04 -2.31 44.06
N ASN A 509 0.93 -1.70 43.37
CA ASN A 509 1.10 -0.23 43.37
C ASN A 509 1.36 0.42 41.99
N LEU A 510 0.91 -0.17 40.88
CA LEU A 510 1.22 0.32 39.52
C LEU A 510 0.03 0.79 38.68
N LEU A 511 -1.11 1.13 39.29
CA LEU A 511 -2.28 1.65 38.58
C LEU A 511 -2.89 2.94 39.15
N ILE A 512 -2.29 3.56 40.17
CA ILE A 512 -2.74 4.84 40.74
C ILE A 512 -1.55 5.77 40.92
N ASN A 513 -0.89 6.17 39.83
CA ASN A 513 0.05 7.30 39.87
C ASN A 513 0.32 8.03 38.54
N ASN A 514 -0.42 7.76 37.47
CA ASN A 514 -0.25 8.46 36.18
C ASN A 514 -1.46 9.28 35.71
N LEU A 515 -2.43 9.59 36.59
CA LEU A 515 -3.62 10.36 36.25
C LEU A 515 -3.79 11.72 36.98
N ASN A 516 -2.82 12.15 37.80
CA ASN A 516 -2.95 13.37 38.62
C ASN A 516 -1.90 14.47 38.36
N GLN A 517 -1.39 14.66 37.14
CA GLN A 517 -0.43 15.75 36.87
C GLN A 517 -0.65 16.58 35.60
N ARG A 518 -1.87 16.68 35.07
CA ARG A 518 -2.15 17.72 34.05
C ARG A 518 -3.56 18.28 34.23
N ILE A 519 -3.65 19.43 34.93
CA ILE A 519 -4.52 20.60 34.64
C ILE A 519 -4.38 21.62 35.80
N LEU A 520 -4.26 22.92 35.41
CA LEU A 520 -4.11 24.18 36.19
C LEU A 520 -2.67 24.50 36.65
N ASN A 521 -2.02 25.63 36.32
CA ASN A 521 -2.50 26.93 35.87
C ASN A 521 -1.38 27.70 35.10
N PRO A 522 -1.73 28.71 34.27
CA PRO A 522 -0.83 29.43 33.38
C PRO A 522 -0.26 30.69 34.04
N ASN A 523 1.06 30.88 34.01
CA ASN A 523 1.71 32.19 34.11
C ASN A 523 3.24 32.06 33.98
N ARG A 524 3.80 32.46 32.83
CA ARG A 524 4.88 33.46 32.69
C ARG A 524 5.70 33.27 31.41
N ASN A 525 5.89 34.41 30.75
CA ASN A 525 7.02 34.82 29.90
C ASN A 525 7.13 34.22 28.49
N ILE A 526 6.35 34.79 27.59
CA ILE A 526 6.69 34.93 26.16
C ILE A 526 7.80 36.00 26.09
N ASN A 527 9.04 35.55 25.93
CA ASN A 527 10.13 36.39 25.44
C ASN A 527 10.23 36.29 23.92
N ASN A 528 10.52 37.44 23.33
CA ASN A 528 10.59 37.72 21.90
C ASN A 528 11.74 37.01 21.19
N ASP A 529 11.50 35.83 20.60
CA ASP A 529 12.39 35.24 19.60
C ASP A 529 11.59 34.70 18.41
N LEU A 530 11.16 35.62 17.54
CA LEU A 530 10.60 35.34 16.22
C LEU A 530 11.30 36.21 15.17
N TYR A 531 12.61 36.02 15.02
CA TYR A 531 13.36 36.31 13.81
C TYR A 531 14.56 35.38 13.74
N ASN A 532 14.38 34.26 13.04
CA ASN A 532 15.50 33.52 12.46
C ASN A 532 15.05 32.92 11.13
N GLU A 533 15.02 33.79 10.11
CA GLU A 533 15.01 33.34 8.71
C GLU A 533 16.41 32.85 8.38
N ASN A 534 16.58 31.54 8.21
CA ASN A 534 17.70 30.99 7.47
C ASN A 534 17.18 30.14 6.30
N ASN A 535 17.42 30.67 5.10
CA ASN A 535 17.72 30.00 3.85
C ASN A 535 16.98 28.69 3.51
N TYR A 536 15.92 28.82 2.70
CA TYR A 536 15.75 27.95 1.54
C TYR A 536 15.68 28.81 0.29
N PHE A 537 16.81 28.86 -0.42
CA PHE A 537 16.93 29.40 -1.76
C PHE A 537 16.13 28.52 -2.74
N LEU A 538 15.23 29.14 -3.49
CA LEU A 538 14.72 28.61 -4.75
C LEU A 538 15.30 29.51 -5.85
N ASN A 539 16.41 29.07 -6.44
CA ASN A 539 16.72 29.39 -7.83
C ASN A 539 16.07 28.28 -8.67
N ASN A 540 15.16 28.66 -9.55
CA ASN A 540 15.15 28.23 -10.95
C ASN A 540 13.99 28.90 -11.68
N GLU A 541 14.35 29.86 -12.53
CA GLU A 541 13.61 30.23 -13.73
C GLU A 541 13.65 29.03 -14.70
N VAL A 542 12.58 28.23 -14.83
CA VAL A 542 12.31 27.44 -16.05
C VAL A 542 10.80 27.24 -16.22
N ALA A 543 10.29 27.82 -17.32
CA ALA A 543 9.15 27.46 -18.16
C ALA A 543 7.93 26.69 -17.59
N TYR A 544 6.80 27.40 -17.53
CA TYR A 544 5.43 26.87 -17.46
C TYR A 544 4.96 26.29 -18.82
N GLN A 545 5.62 25.27 -19.36
CA GLN A 545 5.13 24.53 -20.55
C GLN A 545 5.70 23.11 -20.57
N ASP A 546 5.01 22.10 -19.98
CA ASP A 546 5.08 20.68 -20.41
C ASP A 546 4.26 19.66 -19.57
N TYR A 547 3.02 19.99 -19.16
CA TYR A 547 2.15 19.05 -18.41
C TYR A 547 1.08 18.34 -19.28
N ASN A 548 1.42 17.93 -20.51
CA ASN A 548 0.44 17.30 -21.41
C ASN A 548 0.85 15.93 -21.98
N ARG A 549 1.73 15.18 -21.32
CA ARG A 549 2.02 13.77 -21.68
C ARG A 549 1.65 12.82 -20.54
N ASN A 550 0.39 12.37 -20.55
CA ASN A 550 -0.06 11.22 -19.77
C ASN A 550 0.47 9.93 -20.38
N HIS A 551 1.56 9.40 -19.82
CA HIS A 551 2.18 8.11 -20.16
C HIS A 551 1.40 6.87 -19.65
N LEU A 552 0.13 7.01 -19.30
CA LEU A 552 -0.70 5.93 -18.72
C LEU A 552 -1.79 5.42 -19.66
N SER A 553 -1.87 5.94 -20.89
CA SER A 553 -2.88 5.53 -21.87
C SER A 553 -2.60 4.17 -22.52
N ASP A 554 -1.37 3.67 -22.41
CA ASP A 554 -0.95 2.39 -23.02
C ASP A 554 -1.19 1.15 -22.11
N LEU A 555 -1.71 1.34 -20.88
CA LEU A 555 -1.90 0.26 -19.89
C LEU A 555 -3.30 -0.37 -19.89
N PHE A 556 -4.20 0.04 -20.78
CA PHE A 556 -5.63 -0.32 -20.73
C PHE A 556 -6.16 -0.94 -22.04
N ASP A 557 -5.51 -1.99 -22.56
CA ASP A 557 -6.07 -2.80 -23.65
C ASP A 557 -6.64 -4.13 -23.10
N PRO A 558 -7.96 -4.40 -23.20
CA PRO A 558 -8.59 -5.59 -22.65
C PRO A 558 -8.81 -6.62 -23.77
N GLU A 559 -7.84 -7.50 -23.99
CA GLU A 559 -8.07 -8.78 -24.68
C GLU A 559 -7.65 -9.94 -23.77
N TYR A 560 -8.49 -11.00 -23.72
CA TYR A 560 -8.50 -12.20 -22.85
C TYR A 560 -9.12 -11.97 -21.45
N ILE A 561 -10.23 -12.58 -21.01
CA ILE A 561 -10.54 -14.03 -20.85
C ILE A 561 -12.07 -14.32 -20.88
N SER A 562 -12.42 -15.53 -21.33
CA SER A 562 -13.70 -16.29 -21.41
C SER A 562 -14.40 -16.61 -20.06
N GLN A 563 -15.62 -17.15 -19.91
CA GLN A 563 -16.86 -17.41 -20.67
C GLN A 563 -17.86 -17.88 -19.57
N ASP A 564 -19.06 -17.31 -19.47
CA ASP A 564 -20.23 -18.09 -19.01
C ASP A 564 -21.58 -17.49 -19.45
N ASN A 565 -22.57 -18.33 -19.72
CA ASN A 565 -23.58 -18.20 -20.78
C ASN A 565 -24.74 -17.16 -20.62
N SER A 566 -24.54 -16.00 -19.99
CA SER A 566 -25.59 -14.93 -19.93
C SER A 566 -25.42 -13.77 -20.95
N TYR A 567 -24.40 -13.82 -21.83
CA TYR A 567 -23.89 -12.63 -22.54
C TYR A 567 -24.50 -12.29 -23.91
N ARG A 568 -25.49 -13.01 -24.45
CA ARG A 568 -25.88 -12.79 -25.86
C ARG A 568 -26.51 -11.43 -26.14
N TYR A 569 -27.21 -10.85 -25.16
CA TYR A 569 -27.76 -9.48 -25.28
C TYR A 569 -26.72 -8.41 -24.91
N LYS A 570 -25.89 -8.66 -23.88
CA LYS A 570 -24.83 -7.76 -23.42
C LYS A 570 -23.71 -7.57 -24.46
N ARG A 571 -23.31 -8.62 -25.20
CA ARG A 571 -22.23 -8.54 -26.22
C ARG A 571 -22.52 -7.58 -27.37
N LYS A 572 -23.79 -7.43 -27.80
CA LYS A 572 -24.14 -6.45 -28.85
C LYS A 572 -24.03 -5.01 -28.34
N LEU A 573 -24.45 -4.75 -27.10
CA LEU A 573 -24.30 -3.44 -26.46
C LEU A 573 -22.83 -3.06 -26.24
N PHE A 574 -21.99 -3.99 -25.76
CA PHE A 574 -20.56 -3.71 -25.53
C PHE A 574 -19.77 -3.53 -26.83
N LYS A 575 -20.14 -4.19 -27.93
CA LYS A 575 -19.48 -4.01 -29.23
C LYS A 575 -19.78 -2.63 -29.85
N ILE A 576 -21.02 -2.15 -29.71
CA ILE A 576 -21.43 -0.81 -30.12
C ILE A 576 -20.68 0.28 -29.32
N ASP A 577 -20.35 0.00 -28.06
CA ASP A 577 -19.65 0.94 -27.17
C ASP A 577 -18.17 1.14 -27.58
N LYS A 578 -17.47 0.06 -27.92
CA LYS A 578 -16.05 0.09 -28.35
C LYS A 578 -15.87 0.85 -29.67
N GLU A 579 -16.75 0.64 -30.65
CA GLU A 579 -16.71 1.34 -31.95
C GLU A 579 -17.00 2.85 -31.79
N LYS A 580 -17.94 3.23 -30.92
CA LYS A 580 -18.23 4.64 -30.62
C LYS A 580 -17.09 5.34 -29.89
N HIS A 581 -16.46 4.68 -28.92
CA HIS A 581 -15.28 5.21 -28.22
C HIS A 581 -14.09 5.40 -29.16
N GLN A 582 -13.85 4.45 -30.06
CA GLN A 582 -12.80 4.56 -31.07
C GLN A 582 -13.04 5.77 -31.99
N LYS A 583 -14.28 5.95 -32.45
CA LYS A 583 -14.66 7.07 -33.32
C LYS A 583 -14.55 8.44 -32.61
N MET A 584 -14.83 8.50 -31.31
CA MET A 584 -14.61 9.70 -30.50
C MET A 584 -13.12 10.02 -30.36
N LEU A 585 -12.28 9.01 -30.23
CA LEU A 585 -10.82 9.17 -30.15
C LEU A 585 -10.23 9.65 -31.48
N GLU A 586 -10.73 9.16 -32.61
CA GLU A 586 -10.37 9.65 -33.95
C GLU A 586 -10.75 11.12 -34.16
N LEU A 587 -11.96 11.52 -33.80
CA LEU A 587 -12.41 12.93 -33.89
C LEU A 587 -11.56 13.86 -33.01
N ASN A 588 -11.14 13.40 -31.83
CA ASN A 588 -10.25 14.18 -30.95
C ASN A 588 -8.85 14.32 -31.54
N LYS A 589 -8.30 13.29 -32.18
CA LYS A 589 -7.03 13.36 -32.91
C LYS A 589 -7.10 14.33 -34.09
N GLU A 590 -8.19 14.29 -34.86
CA GLU A 590 -8.43 15.20 -35.99
C GLU A 590 -8.51 16.66 -35.51
N ARG A 591 -9.27 16.92 -34.44
CA ARG A 591 -9.35 18.25 -33.80
C ARG A 591 -7.98 18.76 -33.37
N TYR A 592 -7.16 17.91 -32.76
CA TYR A 592 -5.82 18.27 -32.32
C TYR A 592 -4.92 18.63 -33.51
N SER A 593 -4.94 17.82 -34.57
CA SER A 593 -4.17 18.06 -35.79
C SER A 593 -4.52 19.38 -36.48
N LEU A 594 -5.81 19.73 -36.53
CA LEU A 594 -6.25 21.02 -37.07
C LEU A 594 -5.80 22.19 -36.19
N LYS A 595 -5.85 22.06 -34.86
CA LYS A 595 -5.36 23.09 -33.93
C LYS A 595 -3.84 23.29 -34.05
N GLU A 596 -3.07 22.23 -34.26
CA GLU A 596 -1.64 22.37 -34.58
C GLU A 596 -1.39 23.04 -35.94
N THR A 597 -2.20 22.70 -36.94
CA THR A 597 -2.09 23.31 -38.28
C THR A 597 -2.39 24.80 -38.23
N LEU A 598 -3.38 25.21 -37.42
CA LEU A 598 -3.70 26.61 -37.18
C LEU A 598 -2.55 27.34 -36.48
N LYS A 599 -1.92 26.74 -35.46
CA LYS A 599 -0.71 27.31 -34.82
C LYS A 599 0.45 27.48 -35.81
N LYS A 600 0.67 26.51 -36.70
CA LYS A 600 1.71 26.60 -37.75
C LYS A 600 1.37 27.68 -38.78
N LEU A 601 0.09 27.89 -39.06
CA LEU A 601 -0.37 28.97 -39.94
C LEU A 601 -0.09 30.34 -39.31
N ASP A 602 -0.37 30.51 -38.00
CA ASP A 602 -0.07 31.75 -37.26
C ASP A 602 1.44 32.06 -37.29
N VAL A 603 2.29 31.07 -37.00
CA VAL A 603 3.76 31.25 -37.05
C VAL A 603 4.24 31.65 -38.44
N LYS A 604 3.68 31.07 -39.52
CA LYS A 604 4.04 31.45 -40.90
C LYS A 604 3.59 32.86 -41.25
N PHE A 605 2.46 33.31 -40.71
CA PHE A 605 1.98 34.67 -40.90
C PHE A 605 2.86 35.67 -40.15
N ASP A 606 3.19 35.39 -38.88
CA ASP A 606 4.08 36.23 -38.06
C ASP A 606 5.49 36.34 -38.67
N GLN A 607 5.96 35.29 -39.35
CA GLN A 607 7.23 35.28 -40.08
C GLN A 607 7.17 35.99 -41.44
N GLY A 608 5.99 36.48 -41.87
CA GLY A 608 5.79 37.12 -43.16
C GLY A 608 5.91 36.18 -44.36
N ILE A 609 5.81 34.86 -44.15
CA ILE A 609 5.97 33.83 -45.20
C ILE A 609 4.72 33.73 -46.07
N ILE A 610 3.55 34.07 -45.52
CA ILE A 610 2.25 34.01 -46.22
C ILE A 610 1.60 35.38 -46.24
N SER A 611 0.85 35.67 -47.30
CA SER A 611 0.10 36.92 -47.42
C SER A 611 -1.07 36.96 -46.43
N GLU A 612 -1.48 38.17 -46.03
CA GLU A 612 -2.63 38.39 -45.15
C GLU A 612 -3.92 37.78 -45.74
N VAL A 613 -4.11 37.90 -47.05
CA VAL A 613 -5.28 37.35 -47.76
C VAL A 613 -5.30 35.82 -47.69
N ASP A 614 -4.15 35.18 -47.90
CA ASP A 614 -4.03 33.71 -47.82
C ASP A 614 -4.16 33.20 -46.39
N TYR A 615 -3.63 33.95 -45.42
CA TYR A 615 -3.79 33.67 -44.00
C TYR A 615 -5.26 33.64 -43.61
N PHE A 616 -6.01 34.73 -43.83
CA PHE A 616 -7.41 34.81 -43.42
C PHE A 616 -8.30 33.78 -44.14
N LYS A 617 -8.04 33.50 -45.43
CA LYS A 617 -8.76 32.47 -46.18
C LYS A 617 -8.54 31.09 -45.58
N THR A 618 -7.29 30.73 -45.28
CA THR A 618 -6.92 29.43 -44.73
C THR A 618 -7.38 29.29 -43.28
N PHE A 619 -7.23 30.34 -42.47
CA PHE A 619 -7.68 30.41 -41.09
C PHE A 619 -9.19 30.21 -40.97
N LYS A 620 -9.98 30.90 -41.81
CA LYS A 620 -11.44 30.77 -41.82
C LYS A 620 -11.90 29.36 -42.18
N ASN A 621 -11.22 28.71 -43.14
CA ASN A 621 -11.50 27.33 -43.51
C ASN A 621 -11.18 26.36 -42.36
N LEU A 622 -10.01 26.48 -41.74
CA LEU A 622 -9.60 25.66 -40.59
C LEU A 622 -10.52 25.86 -39.38
N GLN A 623 -10.94 27.10 -39.09
CA GLN A 623 -11.91 27.36 -38.03
C GLN A 623 -13.27 26.70 -38.31
N LYS A 624 -13.73 26.73 -39.56
CA LYS A 624 -14.97 26.04 -39.96
C LYS A 624 -14.86 24.53 -39.78
N GLU A 625 -13.73 23.93 -40.13
CA GLU A 625 -13.49 22.49 -39.96
C GLU A 625 -13.42 22.10 -38.47
N ILE A 626 -12.72 22.89 -37.65
CA ILE A 626 -12.67 22.71 -36.19
C ILE A 626 -14.08 22.76 -35.60
N TYR A 627 -14.89 23.75 -36.01
CA TYR A 627 -16.28 23.87 -35.55
C TYR A 627 -17.14 22.66 -35.93
N ILE A 628 -16.99 22.15 -37.16
CA ILE A 628 -17.71 20.94 -37.61
C ILE A 628 -17.32 19.72 -36.77
N ILE A 629 -16.03 19.55 -36.46
CA ILE A 629 -15.55 18.44 -35.63
C ILE A 629 -16.01 18.58 -34.19
N GLU A 630 -15.97 19.79 -33.62
CA GLU A 630 -16.45 20.04 -32.26
C GLU A 630 -17.96 19.75 -32.14
N LYS A 631 -18.75 20.13 -33.15
CA LYS A 631 -20.18 19.78 -33.22
C LYS A 631 -20.40 18.27 -33.32
N LYS A 632 -19.58 17.55 -34.09
CA LYS A 632 -19.62 16.08 -34.16
C LYS A 632 -19.31 15.46 -32.81
N ILE A 633 -18.24 15.90 -32.14
CA ILE A 633 -17.85 15.43 -30.81
C ILE A 633 -18.99 15.63 -29.82
N GLN A 634 -19.60 16.82 -29.79
CA GLN A 634 -20.72 17.12 -28.91
C GLN A 634 -21.91 16.18 -29.17
N SER A 635 -22.30 15.98 -30.43
CA SER A 635 -23.37 15.04 -30.77
C SER A 635 -23.04 13.59 -30.35
N PHE A 636 -21.76 13.20 -30.40
CA PHE A 636 -21.33 11.87 -29.96
C PHE A 636 -21.40 11.73 -28.44
N GLN A 637 -21.09 12.79 -27.69
CA GLN A 637 -21.19 12.82 -26.23
C GLN A 637 -22.65 12.73 -25.77
N GLU A 638 -23.55 13.52 -26.36
CA GLU A 638 -24.99 13.47 -26.06
C GLU A 638 -25.57 12.07 -26.31
N ASN A 639 -25.19 11.43 -27.43
CA ASN A 639 -25.59 10.06 -27.75
C ASN A 639 -24.99 9.00 -26.81
N LEU A 640 -23.84 9.26 -26.17
CA LEU A 640 -23.24 8.34 -25.20
C LEU A 640 -23.95 8.47 -23.84
N GLU A 641 -24.28 9.70 -23.43
CA GLU A 641 -25.04 9.97 -22.21
C GLU A 641 -26.43 9.33 -22.27
N GLU A 642 -27.14 9.43 -23.39
CA GLU A 642 -28.45 8.77 -23.59
C GLU A 642 -28.34 7.23 -23.46
N VAL A 643 -27.28 6.62 -24.01
CA VAL A 643 -27.05 5.17 -23.90
C VAL A 643 -26.72 4.77 -22.45
N GLU A 644 -26.02 5.61 -21.70
CA GLU A 644 -25.77 5.38 -20.28
C GLU A 644 -27.03 5.50 -19.43
N GLU A 645 -27.93 6.45 -19.74
CA GLU A 645 -29.23 6.57 -19.07
C GLU A 645 -30.13 5.36 -19.32
N ILE A 646 -30.13 4.81 -20.55
CA ILE A 646 -30.82 3.55 -20.88
C ILE A 646 -30.21 2.37 -20.10
N LYS A 647 -28.88 2.33 -19.94
CA LYS A 647 -28.22 1.30 -19.10
C LYS A 647 -28.61 1.44 -17.62
N ARG A 648 -28.71 2.66 -17.08
CA ARG A 648 -29.11 2.88 -15.68
C ARG A 648 -30.58 2.50 -15.44
N SER A 649 -31.48 2.86 -16.35
CA SER A 649 -32.90 2.50 -16.25
C SER A 649 -33.15 0.99 -16.39
N SER A 650 -32.40 0.29 -17.24
CA SER A 650 -32.50 -1.18 -17.35
C SER A 650 -32.03 -1.93 -16.09
N ARG A 651 -31.02 -1.42 -15.36
CA ARG A 651 -30.56 -2.02 -14.09
C ARG A 651 -31.58 -1.89 -12.95
N ASN A 652 -32.40 -0.83 -12.96
CA ASN A 652 -33.44 -0.63 -11.96
C ASN A 652 -34.66 -1.55 -12.15
N PHE A 653 -34.86 -2.10 -13.35
CA PHE A 653 -35.96 -3.04 -13.61
C PHE A 653 -35.68 -4.44 -13.07
N ASP A 654 -34.42 -4.89 -13.08
CA ASP A 654 -34.04 -6.22 -12.58
C ASP A 654 -34.11 -6.32 -11.04
N GLN A 655 -33.88 -5.22 -10.31
CA GLN A 655 -33.95 -5.21 -8.84
C GLN A 655 -35.38 -5.35 -8.29
N LYS A 656 -36.42 -4.94 -9.04
CA LYS A 656 -37.82 -5.06 -8.60
C LYS A 656 -38.37 -6.49 -8.63
N ARG A 657 -37.74 -7.43 -9.34
CA ARG A 657 -38.20 -8.84 -9.41
C ARG A 657 -37.61 -9.74 -8.32
N PHE A 658 -36.63 -9.29 -7.55
CA PHE A 658 -36.03 -10.08 -6.48
C PHE A 658 -36.67 -9.85 -5.10
N TYR A 659 -37.64 -8.94 -5.00
CA TYR A 659 -38.41 -8.67 -3.78
C TYR A 659 -39.92 -8.77 -4.03
N SER A 660 -40.36 -9.84 -4.69
CA SER A 660 -41.78 -10.20 -4.87
C SER A 660 -42.01 -11.66 -4.53
#